data_AF-A0A7H4GJB0-F1
#
_entry.id   AF-A0A7H4GJB0-F1
#
_cell.length_a   1.000
_cell.length_b   1.000
_cell.length_c   1.000
_cell.angle_alpha   90.00
_cell.angle_beta   90.00
_cell.angle_gamma   90.00
#
_symmetry.space_group_name_H-M   'P 1'
#
loop_
_entity.id
_entity.type
_entity.pdbx_description
1 polymer ?
#
loop_
_entity_poly.entity_id
_entity_poly.type
_entity_poly.pdbx_seq_one_letter_code
_entity_poly.pdbx_strand_id
1 'polypeptide(L)'
;MQRLTFVLAVCGTFFLPAGPAVAETSVPGAADADRVVSVASAREQDVIDAPASVTVISRDELIILPVRDILDAVRDSAGVTLTSEGFTRRGIALRGQRSSDTLFLLDGRRVSASSDVVAHSDFELDWIPFEAIERIEVVRGPLSSLYGSEALGGVINVVTRAETREWSGSARLRTGTLTDASGGRERQAGFYAGGGLGETMALQLFADHNTQQSVPDRTDEAVSLLEGRTMTSAGFIARWEDPAGGRLRLGLKGSNEERERFTRQSGPPPNTPFRRDENIDRRLYDLSYSRDFNGLSVQGGVYRADLSRTVDGSISLDPSPIDLTDDIADLRVFFKPRERHDVLLGGEVRRERIADESLVETGRESADRAALLVQDQIQLAEAVRLTLGLRMDHHDVFGSHLTPRAYLNWQVSDRLRLRGGYGEGFRAPTLKQLSGQFEAFGGGGRFLITGNPDLEPETSRNMEVGLVWHSDLLRLETVFFRNTASDLIQTACVSACGQFGEEVRDYRNIARTRVTGLENALSLPFGVGWEARLSHTWLDAEIRDTNQDLPERPSHIISGSLQWQGQDWHVLMRASHVGSQSRQVGPAFQDLPSYTLWHLGVGRDLSDRLTLRAGLENLADTDLADKSEFFHYSERPRYLFLALDGRF
;
A
#
# COMPACT_ATOMS: atom_id res chain seq x y z
N MET A 1 27.58 17.45 -30.98
CA MET A 1 27.99 18.65 -30.19
C MET A 1 27.01 19.78 -30.45
N GLN A 2 26.19 20.15 -29.47
CA GLN A 2 25.63 21.50 -29.28
C GLN A 2 24.91 21.49 -27.92
N ARG A 3 25.24 22.43 -27.04
CA ARG A 3 24.53 22.61 -25.75
C ARG A 3 23.62 23.81 -25.91
N LEU A 4 22.30 23.63 -25.73
CA LEU A 4 21.40 24.76 -25.51
C LEU A 4 21.26 24.95 -24.00
N THR A 5 21.80 26.05 -23.50
CA THR A 5 21.64 26.47 -22.10
C THR A 5 20.47 27.44 -22.02
N PHE A 6 19.35 27.01 -21.44
CA PHE A 6 18.27 27.90 -21.04
C PHE A 6 18.27 28.05 -19.51
N VAL A 7 18.80 29.18 -19.05
CA VAL A 7 18.58 29.67 -17.69
C VAL A 7 17.50 30.74 -17.79
N LEU A 8 16.35 30.51 -17.15
CA LEU A 8 15.34 31.54 -16.93
C LEU A 8 15.03 31.62 -15.44
N ALA A 9 15.60 32.63 -14.77
CA ALA A 9 15.25 32.95 -13.39
C ALA A 9 14.02 33.87 -13.40
N VAL A 10 12.97 33.49 -12.65
CA VAL A 10 11.77 34.32 -12.45
C VAL A 10 11.55 34.51 -10.96
N CYS A 11 12.30 35.45 -10.35
CA CYS A 11 12.03 35.91 -8.99
C CYS A 11 10.84 36.88 -8.99
N GLY A 12 9.62 36.32 -9.01
CA GLY A 12 8.38 37.08 -8.83
C GLY A 12 8.11 37.39 -7.36
N THR A 13 8.64 38.50 -6.83
CA THR A 13 8.32 38.95 -5.46
C THR A 13 6.88 39.45 -5.36
N PHE A 14 5.97 38.59 -4.92
CA PHE A 14 4.62 38.97 -4.51
C PHE A 14 4.64 39.64 -3.13
N PHE A 15 4.36 40.94 -3.09
CA PHE A 15 3.98 41.62 -1.86
C PHE A 15 2.51 41.31 -1.55
N LEU A 16 2.25 40.55 -0.48
CA LEU A 16 0.92 40.41 0.11
C LEU A 16 0.67 41.59 1.09
N PRO A 17 -0.48 42.28 1.01
CA PRO A 17 -0.85 43.29 1.99
C PRO A 17 -1.26 42.63 3.32
N ALA A 18 -0.86 43.22 4.45
CA ALA A 18 -1.23 42.72 5.77
C ALA A 18 -2.73 42.97 6.04
N GLY A 19 -3.52 41.89 6.12
CA GLY A 19 -4.88 41.92 6.64
C GLY A 19 -4.89 42.04 8.18
N PRO A 20 -6.03 42.42 8.79
CA PRO A 20 -6.17 42.48 10.24
C PRO A 20 -6.15 41.08 10.86
N ALA A 21 -5.66 40.98 12.09
CA ALA A 21 -5.66 39.73 12.85
C ALA A 21 -7.09 39.24 13.11
N VAL A 22 -7.41 38.04 12.63
CA VAL A 22 -8.60 37.28 13.01
C VAL A 22 -8.22 36.35 14.15
N ALA A 23 -9.11 36.16 15.12
CA ALA A 23 -8.83 35.37 16.33
C ALA A 23 -8.58 33.88 16.02
N GLU A 24 -7.72 33.25 16.82
CA GLU A 24 -7.33 31.85 16.70
C GLU A 24 -8.46 30.90 17.14
N THR A 25 -9.40 30.63 16.24
CA THR A 25 -10.14 29.36 16.27
C THR A 25 -9.27 28.29 15.60
N SER A 26 -8.69 27.40 16.40
CA SER A 26 -7.81 26.33 15.94
C SER A 26 -8.47 25.46 14.87
N VAL A 27 -7.90 25.45 13.66
CA VAL A 27 -8.36 24.58 12.56
C VAL A 27 -7.89 23.14 12.85
N PRO A 28 -8.80 22.15 12.94
CA PRO A 28 -8.42 20.74 12.98
C PRO A 28 -7.69 20.40 11.67
N GLY A 29 -6.41 20.07 11.77
CA GLY A 29 -5.51 19.98 10.60
C GLY A 29 -4.08 20.40 10.91
N ALA A 30 -3.85 21.17 11.97
CA ALA A 30 -2.58 21.20 12.68
C ALA A 30 -2.46 19.98 13.63
N ALA A 31 -1.28 19.37 13.85
CA ALA A 31 -0.01 19.52 13.13
C ALA A 31 0.50 18.20 12.53
N ASP A 32 1.52 18.29 11.68
CA ASP A 32 2.27 17.11 11.19
C ASP A 32 3.34 16.66 12.22
N ALA A 33 3.65 17.53 13.19
CA ALA A 33 4.43 17.19 14.38
C ALA A 33 3.65 16.29 15.36
N ASP A 34 2.31 16.30 15.33
CA ASP A 34 1.45 15.44 16.15
C ASP A 34 1.15 14.08 15.47
N ARG A 35 1.55 13.90 14.21
CA ARG A 35 1.37 12.62 13.50
C ARG A 35 2.48 11.65 13.91
N VAL A 36 2.08 10.50 14.42
CA VAL A 36 2.97 9.39 14.77
C VAL A 36 3.06 8.36 13.64
N VAL A 37 4.23 7.74 13.50
CA VAL A 37 4.48 6.57 12.62
C VAL A 37 5.20 5.48 13.39
N SER A 38 4.71 4.24 13.25
CA SER A 38 5.27 3.05 13.89
C SER A 38 6.33 2.34 13.03
N VAL A 39 6.09 2.18 11.72
CA VAL A 39 6.90 1.26 10.90
C VAL A 39 8.25 1.79 10.41
N ALA A 40 8.48 3.11 10.44
CA ALA A 40 9.76 3.67 9.98
C ALA A 40 10.98 3.23 10.84
N SER A 41 10.75 2.85 12.10
CA SER A 41 11.78 2.35 13.04
C SER A 41 11.33 1.14 13.89
N ALA A 42 10.17 0.54 13.59
CA ALA A 42 9.49 -0.51 14.37
C ALA A 42 9.02 -0.10 15.79
N ARG A 43 8.89 1.21 16.04
CA ARG A 43 8.39 1.85 17.26
C ARG A 43 7.70 3.17 16.89
N GLU A 44 6.66 3.55 17.63
CA GLU A 44 6.02 4.86 17.43
C GLU A 44 6.99 6.02 17.72
N GLN A 45 7.09 6.93 16.77
CA GLN A 45 7.76 8.23 16.88
C GLN A 45 7.06 9.26 15.98
N ASP A 46 7.36 10.54 16.16
CA ASP A 46 6.81 11.61 15.34
C ASP A 46 7.27 11.49 13.88
N VAL A 47 6.37 11.78 12.92
CA VAL A 47 6.65 11.73 11.47
C VAL A 47 7.79 12.66 11.08
N ILE A 48 8.04 13.75 11.82
CA ILE A 48 9.17 14.66 11.59
C ILE A 48 10.55 14.04 11.93
N ASP A 49 10.59 13.18 12.95
CA ASP A 49 11.82 12.50 13.41
C ASP A 49 12.09 11.17 12.69
N ALA A 50 11.07 10.58 12.06
CA ALA A 50 11.12 9.30 11.36
C ALA A 50 12.31 9.15 10.38
N PRO A 51 13.07 8.04 10.42
CA PRO A 51 14.25 7.82 9.57
C PRO A 51 13.90 7.24 8.19
N ALA A 52 12.89 7.80 7.51
CA ALA A 52 12.44 7.43 6.16
C ALA A 52 11.55 8.52 5.52
N SER A 53 11.26 8.38 4.23
CA SER A 53 10.25 9.18 3.52
C SER A 53 8.83 8.66 3.80
N VAL A 54 8.12 9.26 4.76
CA VAL A 54 6.83 8.77 5.31
C VAL A 54 5.67 9.67 4.89
N THR A 55 4.51 9.07 4.60
CA THR A 55 3.19 9.74 4.56
C THR A 55 2.28 9.04 5.57
N VAL A 56 1.55 9.78 6.40
CA VAL A 56 0.53 9.22 7.31
C VAL A 56 -0.81 9.86 6.98
N ILE A 57 -1.81 9.03 6.66
CA ILE A 57 -3.19 9.44 6.37
C ILE A 57 -3.99 9.19 7.64
N SER A 58 -4.51 10.25 8.28
CA SER A 58 -5.17 10.14 9.58
C SER A 58 -6.63 9.70 9.49
N ARG A 59 -7.21 9.23 10.60
CA ARG A 59 -8.63 8.91 10.72
C ARG A 59 -9.55 10.05 10.26
N ASP A 60 -9.22 11.30 10.61
CA ASP A 60 -10.00 12.47 10.20
C ASP A 60 -9.96 12.68 8.68
N GLU A 61 -8.81 12.45 8.05
CA GLU A 61 -8.69 12.48 6.58
C GLU A 61 -9.49 11.32 5.95
N LEU A 62 -9.45 10.11 6.51
CA LEU A 62 -10.25 8.95 6.07
C LEU A 62 -11.77 9.14 6.25
N ILE A 63 -12.20 10.01 7.18
CA ILE A 63 -13.60 10.37 7.40
C ILE A 63 -14.07 11.44 6.38
N ILE A 64 -13.18 12.30 5.89
CA ILE A 64 -13.52 13.34 4.90
C ILE A 64 -13.40 12.81 3.45
N LEU A 65 -12.45 11.91 3.18
CA LEU A 65 -12.20 11.37 1.84
C LEU A 65 -13.31 10.40 1.36
N PRO A 66 -13.67 10.40 0.04
CA PRO A 66 -14.69 9.54 -0.54
C PRO A 66 -14.19 8.11 -0.87
N VAL A 67 -13.30 7.57 -0.02
CA VAL A 67 -12.49 6.36 -0.30
C VAL A 67 -13.29 5.08 -0.15
N ARG A 68 -12.97 4.05 -0.93
CA ARG A 68 -13.64 2.73 -0.90
C ARG A 68 -12.74 1.61 -0.39
N ASP A 69 -11.44 1.77 -0.53
CA ASP A 69 -10.38 0.81 -0.19
C ASP A 69 -9.07 1.60 0.10
N ILE A 70 -8.01 0.90 0.53
CA ILE A 70 -6.70 1.49 0.85
C ILE A 70 -6.08 2.16 -0.39
N LEU A 71 -6.30 1.65 -1.61
CA LEU A 71 -5.75 2.21 -2.84
C LEU A 71 -6.33 3.59 -3.12
N ASP A 72 -7.66 3.75 -3.05
CA ASP A 72 -8.29 5.05 -3.23
C ASP A 72 -7.91 6.06 -2.13
N ALA A 73 -7.54 5.58 -0.94
CA ALA A 73 -7.00 6.42 0.14
C ALA A 73 -5.55 6.87 -0.10
N VAL A 74 -4.66 5.99 -0.57
CA VAL A 74 -3.24 6.33 -0.75
C VAL A 74 -2.88 6.95 -2.10
N ARG A 75 -3.69 6.75 -3.16
CA ARG A 75 -3.33 7.08 -4.57
C ARG A 75 -2.93 8.53 -4.86
N ASP A 76 -3.27 9.47 -3.98
CA ASP A 76 -2.88 10.88 -4.10
C ASP A 76 -1.57 11.24 -3.38
N SER A 77 -0.93 10.28 -2.70
CA SER A 77 0.31 10.52 -1.95
C SER A 77 1.51 10.62 -2.88
N ALA A 78 2.42 11.57 -2.63
CA ALA A 78 3.65 11.70 -3.40
C ALA A 78 4.50 10.43 -3.27
N GLY A 79 4.93 9.85 -4.40
CA GLY A 79 5.63 8.56 -4.45
C GLY A 79 4.74 7.34 -4.71
N VAL A 80 3.41 7.50 -4.74
CA VAL A 80 2.47 6.42 -5.10
C VAL A 80 2.21 6.41 -6.61
N THR A 81 2.20 5.20 -7.18
CA THR A 81 1.87 4.87 -8.57
C THR A 81 0.88 3.71 -8.59
N LEU A 82 0.03 3.61 -9.61
CA LEU A 82 -0.89 2.49 -9.80
C LEU A 82 -0.46 1.65 -11.00
N THR A 83 -0.34 0.33 -10.82
CA THR A 83 0.04 -0.63 -11.86
C THR A 83 -1.15 -1.44 -12.34
N SER A 84 -1.16 -1.89 -13.61
CA SER A 84 -2.11 -2.91 -14.05
C SER A 84 -1.75 -4.26 -13.46
N GLU A 85 -2.65 -4.87 -12.69
CA GLU A 85 -2.50 -6.28 -12.29
C GLU A 85 -3.05 -7.23 -13.38
N GLY A 86 -3.80 -6.70 -14.35
CA GLY A 86 -4.60 -7.49 -15.30
C GLY A 86 -6.07 -7.45 -14.94
N PHE A 87 -6.95 -8.01 -15.79
CA PHE A 87 -8.41 -8.00 -15.61
C PHE A 87 -8.96 -6.65 -15.10
N THR A 88 -8.61 -5.52 -15.71
CA THR A 88 -8.96 -4.15 -15.26
C THR A 88 -8.55 -3.72 -13.83
N ARG A 89 -7.95 -4.61 -13.02
CA ARG A 89 -7.51 -4.39 -11.62
C ARG A 89 -6.22 -3.57 -11.52
N ARG A 90 -5.96 -3.01 -10.33
CA ARG A 90 -4.78 -2.21 -10.03
C ARG A 90 -4.21 -2.43 -8.64
N GLY A 91 -2.89 -2.57 -8.55
CA GLY A 91 -2.14 -2.63 -7.30
C GLY A 91 -1.45 -1.30 -6.98
N ILE A 92 -0.93 -1.20 -5.75
CA ILE A 92 -0.23 -0.01 -5.26
C ILE A 92 1.28 -0.21 -5.39
N ALA A 93 1.90 0.50 -6.34
CA ALA A 93 3.34 0.54 -6.50
C ALA A 93 3.94 1.79 -5.85
N LEU A 94 5.00 1.62 -5.06
CA LEU A 94 5.75 2.71 -4.44
C LEU A 94 7.01 3.01 -5.25
N ARG A 95 7.30 4.30 -5.49
CA ARG A 95 8.49 4.79 -6.22
C ARG A 95 8.74 4.11 -7.57
N GLY A 96 7.67 3.75 -8.28
CA GLY A 96 7.75 3.11 -9.59
C GLY A 96 8.27 1.67 -9.60
N GLN A 97 8.30 0.98 -8.46
CA GLN A 97 8.50 -0.48 -8.42
C GLN A 97 7.24 -1.23 -8.90
N ARG A 98 7.08 -2.53 -8.65
CA ARG A 98 5.82 -3.26 -8.88
C ARG A 98 4.91 -3.14 -7.65
N SER A 99 3.65 -3.55 -7.80
CA SER A 99 2.70 -3.71 -6.69
C SER A 99 3.19 -4.76 -5.68
N SER A 100 3.72 -5.89 -6.16
CA SER A 100 4.32 -6.96 -5.35
C SER A 100 5.66 -6.61 -4.67
N ASP A 101 6.18 -5.39 -4.87
CA ASP A 101 7.32 -4.83 -4.13
C ASP A 101 6.89 -3.95 -2.94
N THR A 102 5.58 -3.85 -2.67
CA THR A 102 4.99 -3.12 -1.55
C THR A 102 4.59 -4.10 -0.45
N LEU A 103 5.23 -4.04 0.73
CA LEU A 103 4.85 -4.86 1.87
C LEU A 103 3.61 -4.28 2.58
N PHE A 104 2.52 -5.04 2.62
CA PHE A 104 1.35 -4.73 3.43
C PHE A 104 1.48 -5.26 4.87
N LEU A 105 1.14 -4.41 5.84
CA LEU A 105 1.11 -4.72 7.26
C LEU A 105 -0.22 -4.28 7.90
N LEU A 106 -0.59 -4.94 8.99
CA LEU A 106 -1.79 -4.66 9.79
C LEU A 106 -1.42 -4.70 11.27
N ASP A 107 -1.50 -3.57 11.98
CA ASP A 107 -0.87 -3.35 13.30
C ASP A 107 0.63 -3.74 13.32
N GLY A 108 1.35 -3.56 12.21
CA GLY A 108 2.74 -4.00 12.05
C GLY A 108 2.93 -5.52 11.93
N ARG A 109 1.85 -6.31 11.85
CA ARG A 109 1.86 -7.75 11.52
C ARG A 109 1.83 -7.94 10.00
N ARG A 110 2.59 -8.91 9.50
CA ARG A 110 2.58 -9.28 8.08
C ARG A 110 1.25 -9.94 7.70
N VAL A 111 0.71 -9.57 6.55
CA VAL A 111 -0.34 -10.34 5.86
C VAL A 111 0.28 -11.15 4.73
N SER A 112 -0.29 -12.32 4.42
CA SER A 112 0.20 -13.18 3.33
C SER A 112 -0.14 -12.57 1.97
N ALA A 113 0.85 -12.52 1.06
CA ALA A 113 0.76 -11.78 -0.19
C ALA A 113 -0.11 -12.50 -1.22
N SER A 114 -1.12 -11.81 -1.78
CA SER A 114 -2.00 -12.38 -2.81
C SER A 114 -1.31 -12.48 -4.18
N SER A 115 -0.14 -11.87 -4.37
CA SER A 115 0.74 -12.15 -5.52
C SER A 115 1.11 -13.63 -5.64
N ASP A 116 1.20 -14.34 -4.52
CA ASP A 116 1.80 -15.68 -4.47
C ASP A 116 0.73 -16.78 -4.64
N VAL A 117 -0.52 -16.42 -4.36
CA VAL A 117 -1.73 -17.26 -4.46
C VAL A 117 -2.55 -16.92 -5.71
N VAL A 118 -2.79 -15.64 -5.97
CA VAL A 118 -3.71 -15.13 -7.00
C VAL A 118 -2.97 -14.51 -8.19
N ALA A 119 -1.66 -14.25 -8.11
CA ALA A 119 -0.85 -13.51 -9.09
C ALA A 119 -1.25 -12.03 -9.29
N HIS A 120 -1.93 -11.43 -8.31
CA HIS A 120 -2.33 -10.01 -8.28
C HIS A 120 -2.14 -9.44 -6.86
N SER A 121 -1.77 -8.16 -6.73
CA SER A 121 -1.58 -7.47 -5.44
C SER A 121 -2.62 -6.36 -5.21
N ASP A 122 -3.88 -6.64 -5.53
CA ASP A 122 -5.04 -5.76 -5.34
C ASP A 122 -6.10 -6.32 -4.36
N PHE A 123 -5.73 -7.32 -3.56
CA PHE A 123 -6.67 -7.96 -2.64
C PHE A 123 -6.32 -7.75 -1.15
N GLU A 124 -5.15 -7.21 -0.81
CA GLU A 124 -4.77 -6.75 0.54
C GLU A 124 -5.53 -5.47 0.97
N LEU A 125 -6.23 -4.85 0.03
CA LEU A 125 -6.62 -3.44 0.06
C LEU A 125 -7.82 -3.07 0.95
N ASP A 126 -8.52 -4.04 1.55
CA ASP A 126 -9.87 -3.79 2.09
C ASP A 126 -10.26 -4.70 3.30
N TRP A 127 -9.30 -5.31 4.00
CA TRP A 127 -9.61 -6.30 5.04
C TRP A 127 -10.22 -5.70 6.33
N ILE A 128 -10.20 -4.37 6.48
CA ILE A 128 -10.52 -3.67 7.72
C ILE A 128 -11.42 -2.45 7.44
N PRO A 129 -12.62 -2.34 8.05
CA PRO A 129 -13.46 -1.15 7.93
C PRO A 129 -12.72 0.11 8.36
N PHE A 130 -12.87 1.19 7.59
CA PHE A 130 -12.35 2.53 7.92
C PHE A 130 -12.82 3.03 9.29
N GLU A 131 -13.98 2.57 9.77
CA GLU A 131 -14.53 2.86 11.09
C GLU A 131 -13.58 2.38 12.22
N ALA A 132 -12.81 1.33 11.94
CA ALA A 132 -11.83 0.67 12.81
C ALA A 132 -10.35 1.03 12.50
N ILE A 133 -10.09 1.85 11.48
CA ILE A 133 -8.75 2.36 11.17
C ILE A 133 -8.48 3.66 11.95
N GLU A 134 -7.27 3.79 12.49
CA GLU A 134 -6.74 5.01 13.12
C GLU A 134 -5.91 5.82 12.12
N ARG A 135 -5.09 5.13 11.32
CA ARG A 135 -4.23 5.72 10.29
C ARG A 135 -3.73 4.68 9.30
N ILE A 136 -3.37 5.14 8.11
CA ILE A 136 -2.58 4.36 7.14
C ILE A 136 -1.19 5.01 7.08
N GLU A 137 -0.17 4.23 7.42
CA GLU A 137 1.24 4.64 7.37
C GLU A 137 1.86 4.13 6.05
N VAL A 138 2.26 5.02 5.14
CA VAL A 138 2.92 4.69 3.87
C VAL A 138 4.38 5.12 3.95
N VAL A 139 5.32 4.18 3.86
CA VAL A 139 6.76 4.48 3.86
C VAL A 139 7.37 4.10 2.52
N ARG A 140 8.07 5.06 1.92
CA ARG A 140 8.57 5.00 0.54
C ARG A 140 10.07 4.68 0.55
N GLY A 141 10.49 3.72 -0.27
CA GLY A 141 11.84 3.16 -0.24
C GLY A 141 11.96 1.94 0.67
N PRO A 142 13.03 1.13 0.51
CA PRO A 142 13.14 -0.19 1.11
C PRO A 142 13.24 -0.17 2.64
N LEU A 143 12.52 -1.10 3.27
CA LEU A 143 12.48 -1.30 4.72
C LEU A 143 12.82 -2.73 5.16
N SER A 144 13.39 -3.54 4.27
CA SER A 144 13.76 -4.94 4.55
C SER A 144 14.69 -5.09 5.76
N SER A 145 15.54 -4.10 6.05
CA SER A 145 16.34 -4.02 7.29
C SER A 145 15.56 -4.07 8.63
N LEU A 146 14.23 -3.96 8.59
CA LEU A 146 13.33 -4.21 9.73
C LEU A 146 12.42 -5.42 9.47
N TYR A 147 11.78 -5.49 8.30
CA TYR A 147 10.66 -6.42 8.01
C TYR A 147 11.03 -7.62 7.12
N GLY A 148 12.29 -7.76 6.75
CA GLY A 148 12.78 -8.83 5.87
C GLY A 148 12.30 -8.67 4.43
N SER A 149 11.83 -9.75 3.85
CA SER A 149 11.41 -9.82 2.45
C SER A 149 10.20 -8.92 2.11
N GLU A 150 9.90 -8.77 0.82
CA GLU A 150 8.79 -8.01 0.22
C GLU A 150 8.82 -6.48 0.41
N ALA A 151 9.55 -5.94 1.39
CA ALA A 151 9.67 -4.49 1.65
C ALA A 151 10.66 -3.78 0.69
N LEU A 152 10.57 -4.06 -0.61
CA LEU A 152 11.57 -3.71 -1.63
C LEU A 152 11.38 -2.31 -2.24
N GLY A 153 10.12 -1.91 -2.48
CA GLY A 153 9.70 -0.57 -2.89
C GLY A 153 9.16 0.28 -1.74
N GLY A 154 8.57 -0.36 -0.73
CA GLY A 154 8.14 0.30 0.51
C GLY A 154 7.22 -0.56 1.38
N VAL A 155 6.54 0.10 2.32
CA VAL A 155 5.62 -0.52 3.29
C VAL A 155 4.33 0.30 3.37
N ILE A 156 3.18 -0.38 3.41
CA ILE A 156 1.87 0.20 3.75
C ILE A 156 1.36 -0.53 5.00
N ASN A 157 1.18 0.20 6.10
CA ASN A 157 0.74 -0.34 7.37
C ASN A 157 -0.60 0.28 7.79
N VAL A 158 -1.63 -0.56 7.91
CA VAL A 158 -2.92 -0.18 8.47
C VAL A 158 -2.84 -0.31 9.99
N VAL A 159 -3.01 0.80 10.70
CA VAL A 159 -3.08 0.80 12.17
C VAL A 159 -4.54 0.85 12.59
N THR A 160 -4.99 -0.16 13.32
CA THR A 160 -6.32 -0.15 13.94
C THR A 160 -6.40 0.88 15.08
N ARG A 161 -7.62 1.28 15.44
CA ARG A 161 -7.87 2.17 16.59
C ARG A 161 -7.25 1.61 17.88
N ALA A 162 -6.95 2.48 18.85
CA ALA A 162 -6.38 2.05 20.12
C ALA A 162 -7.45 1.53 21.11
N GLU A 163 -7.11 0.57 21.98
CA GLU A 163 -8.03 0.06 23.01
C GLU A 163 -8.14 1.03 24.20
N THR A 164 -8.97 2.06 24.03
CA THR A 164 -9.30 3.09 25.03
C THR A 164 -10.07 2.51 26.23
N ARG A 165 -9.95 3.17 27.39
CA ARG A 165 -10.79 2.85 28.56
C ARG A 165 -12.23 3.37 28.38
N GLU A 166 -12.38 4.54 27.79
CA GLU A 166 -13.69 5.07 27.42
C GLU A 166 -14.26 4.31 26.23
N TRP A 167 -15.57 4.06 26.26
CA TRP A 167 -16.30 3.44 25.15
C TRP A 167 -16.54 4.48 24.06
N SER A 168 -16.11 4.17 22.84
CA SER A 168 -16.48 4.91 21.64
C SER A 168 -16.88 3.96 20.52
N GLY A 169 -17.75 4.43 19.64
CA GLY A 169 -18.18 3.67 18.47
C GLY A 169 -18.39 4.54 17.24
N SER A 170 -18.42 3.88 16.09
CA SER A 170 -18.82 4.50 14.83
C SER A 170 -19.43 3.47 13.89
N ALA A 171 -20.44 3.89 13.13
CA ALA A 171 -21.11 3.05 12.14
C ALA A 171 -21.36 3.86 10.85
N ARG A 172 -21.22 3.21 9.70
CA ARG A 172 -21.38 3.79 8.38
C ARG A 172 -22.40 3.01 7.57
N LEU A 173 -23.31 3.74 6.93
CA LEU A 173 -24.15 3.23 5.85
C LEU A 173 -23.85 4.03 4.59
N ARG A 174 -23.29 3.41 3.56
CA ARG A 174 -23.01 4.03 2.25
C ARG A 174 -23.78 3.31 1.15
N THR A 175 -24.22 4.07 0.16
CA THR A 175 -24.67 3.54 -1.13
C THR A 175 -24.23 4.45 -2.27
N GLY A 176 -24.01 3.90 -3.45
CA GLY A 176 -23.80 4.70 -4.65
C GLY A 176 -24.12 3.94 -5.92
N THR A 177 -23.96 4.60 -7.07
CA THR A 177 -24.25 4.06 -8.40
C THR A 177 -23.52 4.87 -9.47
N LEU A 178 -23.25 4.25 -10.63
CA LEU A 178 -22.85 5.01 -11.81
C LEU A 178 -24.02 5.88 -12.30
N THR A 179 -23.70 7.05 -12.85
CA THR A 179 -24.68 8.07 -13.28
C THR A 179 -25.33 7.79 -14.63
N ASP A 180 -24.76 6.88 -15.42
CA ASP A 180 -25.29 6.31 -16.66
C ASP A 180 -26.28 5.14 -16.43
N ALA A 181 -26.34 4.64 -15.18
CA ALA A 181 -27.05 3.44 -14.76
C ALA A 181 -26.61 2.11 -15.42
N SER A 182 -25.38 2.02 -15.95
CA SER A 182 -24.84 0.80 -16.59
C SER A 182 -24.57 -0.37 -15.61
N GLY A 183 -24.44 -0.07 -14.31
CA GLY A 183 -24.13 -1.06 -13.28
C GLY A 183 -23.52 -0.39 -12.05
N GLY A 184 -22.58 -1.05 -11.40
CA GLY A 184 -21.68 -0.41 -10.43
C GLY A 184 -22.38 0.17 -9.19
N ARG A 185 -23.58 -0.33 -8.87
CA ARG A 185 -24.27 0.04 -7.62
C ARG A 185 -23.54 -0.58 -6.45
N GLU A 186 -23.31 0.24 -5.42
CA GLU A 186 -22.68 -0.20 -4.18
C GLU A 186 -23.59 -0.03 -2.97
N ARG A 187 -23.38 -0.88 -1.97
CA ARG A 187 -23.91 -0.76 -0.62
C ARG A 187 -22.88 -1.28 0.39
N GLN A 188 -22.56 -0.46 1.38
CA GLN A 188 -21.66 -0.80 2.49
C GLN A 188 -22.37 -0.53 3.82
N ALA A 189 -22.22 -1.47 4.76
CA ALA A 189 -22.62 -1.33 6.15
C ALA A 189 -21.46 -1.75 7.06
N GLY A 190 -20.76 -0.76 7.61
CA GLY A 190 -19.59 -0.94 8.49
C GLY A 190 -19.87 -0.47 9.92
N PHE A 191 -19.26 -1.12 10.91
CA PHE A 191 -19.25 -0.64 12.30
C PHE A 191 -17.94 -0.97 13.04
N TYR A 192 -17.66 -0.14 14.05
CA TYR A 192 -16.66 -0.33 15.09
C TYR A 192 -17.28 0.04 16.44
N ALA A 193 -16.95 -0.72 17.48
CA ALA A 193 -17.13 -0.33 18.87
C ALA A 193 -15.94 -0.83 19.72
N GLY A 194 -15.45 -0.01 20.64
CA GLY A 194 -14.40 -0.42 21.57
C GLY A 194 -14.36 0.42 22.84
N GLY A 195 -13.86 -0.17 23.93
CA GLY A 195 -13.81 0.45 25.25
C GLY A 195 -13.37 -0.51 26.37
N GLY A 196 -13.28 0.03 27.59
CA GLY A 196 -12.81 -0.69 28.77
C GLY A 196 -13.82 -1.66 29.38
N LEU A 197 -13.31 -2.77 29.90
CA LEU A 197 -14.01 -3.68 30.83
C LEU A 197 -13.26 -3.69 32.17
N GLY A 198 -13.64 -2.76 33.05
CA GLY A 198 -12.88 -2.48 34.27
C GLY A 198 -11.58 -1.73 34.00
N GLU A 199 -10.61 -1.86 34.89
CA GLU A 199 -9.37 -1.07 34.85
C GLU A 199 -8.27 -1.66 33.95
N THR A 200 -8.28 -3.00 33.81
CA THR A 200 -7.21 -3.82 33.24
C THR A 200 -7.53 -4.46 31.89
N MET A 201 -8.78 -4.45 31.43
CA MET A 201 -9.15 -4.98 30.11
C MET A 201 -9.77 -3.88 29.24
N ALA A 202 -9.51 -3.94 27.94
CA ALA A 202 -10.21 -3.16 26.93
C ALA A 202 -10.41 -4.02 25.67
N LEU A 203 -11.57 -3.87 25.03
CA LEU A 203 -11.98 -4.65 23.88
C LEU A 203 -12.27 -3.76 22.67
N GLN A 204 -12.20 -4.36 21.49
CA GLN A 204 -12.78 -3.83 20.25
C GLN A 204 -13.50 -4.93 19.49
N LEU A 205 -14.55 -4.54 18.79
CA LEU A 205 -15.26 -5.34 17.79
C LEU A 205 -15.54 -4.45 16.58
N PHE A 206 -15.27 -4.96 15.39
CA PHE A 206 -15.66 -4.33 14.14
C PHE A 206 -16.15 -5.36 13.13
N ALA A 207 -17.03 -4.93 12.23
CA ALA A 207 -17.35 -5.68 11.02
C ALA A 207 -17.78 -4.74 9.89
N ASP A 208 -17.64 -5.21 8.66
CA ASP A 208 -18.12 -4.58 7.44
C ASP A 208 -18.80 -5.62 6.55
N HIS A 209 -19.84 -5.19 5.85
CA HIS A 209 -20.36 -5.90 4.69
C HIS A 209 -20.52 -4.92 3.53
N ASN A 210 -19.77 -5.17 2.45
CA ASN A 210 -19.74 -4.34 1.25
C ASN A 210 -20.17 -5.17 0.03
N THR A 211 -20.93 -4.55 -0.86
CA THR A 211 -21.40 -5.14 -2.12
C THR A 211 -21.24 -4.14 -3.25
N GLN A 212 -20.72 -4.58 -4.38
CA GLN A 212 -20.57 -3.84 -5.64
C GLN A 212 -21.16 -4.69 -6.77
N GLN A 213 -22.10 -4.14 -7.55
CA GLN A 213 -22.54 -4.78 -8.79
C GLN A 213 -21.47 -4.61 -9.88
N SER A 214 -21.33 -5.62 -10.74
CA SER A 214 -20.47 -5.54 -11.93
C SER A 214 -20.88 -4.39 -12.87
N VAL A 215 -19.95 -4.01 -13.75
CA VAL A 215 -20.16 -3.04 -14.82
C VAL A 215 -19.66 -3.68 -16.13
N PRO A 216 -20.48 -3.76 -17.19
CA PRO A 216 -20.04 -4.26 -18.48
C PRO A 216 -19.03 -3.31 -19.13
N ASP A 217 -18.18 -3.83 -20.01
CA ASP A 217 -17.31 -2.98 -20.83
C ASP A 217 -18.10 -2.25 -21.91
N ARG A 218 -17.81 -0.96 -22.11
CA ARG A 218 -18.50 -0.08 -23.07
C ARG A 218 -18.19 -0.43 -24.53
N THR A 219 -17.12 -1.19 -24.78
CA THR A 219 -16.69 -1.67 -26.10
C THR A 219 -17.06 -3.13 -26.35
N ASP A 220 -17.22 -3.93 -25.29
CA ASP A 220 -17.62 -5.34 -25.33
C ASP A 220 -18.47 -5.71 -24.11
N GLU A 221 -19.79 -5.52 -24.21
CA GLU A 221 -20.74 -5.77 -23.09
C GLU A 221 -20.70 -7.20 -22.54
N ALA A 222 -20.07 -8.15 -23.23
CA ALA A 222 -19.90 -9.52 -22.78
C ALA A 222 -18.74 -9.73 -21.78
N VAL A 223 -17.94 -8.70 -21.47
CA VAL A 223 -16.91 -8.72 -20.41
C VAL A 223 -17.12 -7.58 -19.41
N SER A 224 -16.50 -7.68 -18.23
CA SER A 224 -16.66 -6.69 -17.15
C SER A 224 -15.56 -5.62 -17.14
N LEU A 225 -15.94 -4.35 -17.25
CA LEU A 225 -15.10 -3.18 -16.97
C LEU A 225 -14.69 -3.12 -15.49
N LEU A 226 -15.66 -3.40 -14.61
CA LEU A 226 -15.49 -3.56 -13.18
C LEU A 226 -16.21 -4.84 -12.75
N GLU A 227 -15.54 -5.65 -11.94
CA GLU A 227 -16.11 -6.88 -11.39
C GLU A 227 -17.22 -6.62 -10.36
N GLY A 228 -18.11 -7.60 -10.22
CA GLY A 228 -19.01 -7.68 -9.08
C GLY A 228 -18.21 -8.15 -7.88
N ARG A 229 -18.52 -7.65 -6.69
CA ARG A 229 -17.75 -7.94 -5.47
C ARG A 229 -18.66 -7.98 -4.26
N THR A 230 -18.55 -9.03 -3.47
CA THR A 230 -19.17 -9.15 -2.14
C THR A 230 -18.05 -9.36 -1.14
N MET A 231 -17.99 -8.53 -0.11
CA MET A 231 -16.98 -8.67 0.95
C MET A 231 -17.67 -8.63 2.31
N THR A 232 -17.25 -9.53 3.20
CA THR A 232 -17.62 -9.49 4.62
C THR A 232 -16.37 -9.61 5.46
N SER A 233 -16.07 -8.56 6.22
CA SER A 233 -14.86 -8.44 7.05
C SER A 233 -15.26 -8.32 8.52
N ALA A 234 -14.54 -8.95 9.44
CA ALA A 234 -14.81 -8.88 10.87
C ALA A 234 -13.52 -8.99 11.70
N GLY A 235 -13.51 -8.36 12.87
CA GLY A 235 -12.39 -8.47 13.78
C GLY A 235 -12.72 -8.15 15.23
N PHE A 236 -12.00 -8.82 16.11
CA PHE A 236 -12.04 -8.69 17.56
C PHE A 236 -10.63 -8.50 18.08
N ILE A 237 -10.44 -7.50 18.94
CA ILE A 237 -9.17 -7.26 19.63
C ILE A 237 -9.45 -7.19 21.13
N ALA A 238 -8.63 -7.86 21.93
CA ALA A 238 -8.65 -7.77 23.39
C ALA A 238 -7.26 -7.38 23.90
N ARG A 239 -7.19 -6.31 24.68
CA ARG A 239 -6.01 -5.92 25.45
C ARG A 239 -6.23 -6.18 26.93
N TRP A 240 -5.26 -6.81 27.57
CA TRP A 240 -5.15 -6.95 29.02
C TRP A 240 -3.87 -6.29 29.52
N GLU A 241 -3.96 -5.57 30.63
CA GLU A 241 -2.88 -4.80 31.26
C GLU A 241 -2.63 -5.34 32.68
N ASP A 242 -1.42 -5.87 32.92
CA ASP A 242 -1.02 -6.41 34.21
C ASP A 242 -0.68 -5.29 35.21
N PRO A 243 -0.88 -5.48 36.53
CA PRO A 243 -0.59 -4.45 37.54
C PRO A 243 0.87 -4.00 37.65
N ALA A 244 1.78 -4.57 36.86
CA ALA A 244 3.19 -4.25 36.82
C ALA A 244 3.64 -3.71 35.43
N GLY A 245 2.69 -3.28 34.60
CA GLY A 245 2.89 -2.53 33.35
C GLY A 245 3.02 -3.37 32.07
N GLY A 246 2.85 -4.69 32.14
CA GLY A 246 2.80 -5.53 30.94
C GLY A 246 1.45 -5.48 30.24
N ARG A 247 1.45 -5.50 28.90
CA ARG A 247 0.27 -5.44 28.03
C ARG A 247 0.24 -6.66 27.13
N LEU A 248 -0.75 -7.54 27.33
CA LEU A 248 -1.07 -8.65 26.44
C LEU A 248 -2.16 -8.21 25.44
N ARG A 249 -1.98 -8.49 24.15
CA ARG A 249 -2.94 -8.26 23.07
C ARG A 249 -3.27 -9.59 22.41
N LEU A 250 -4.56 -9.85 22.19
CA LEU A 250 -5.08 -10.92 21.34
C LEU A 250 -5.87 -10.26 20.21
N GLY A 251 -5.51 -10.53 18.96
CA GLY A 251 -6.24 -10.12 17.77
C GLY A 251 -6.76 -11.33 17.00
N LEU A 252 -8.04 -11.29 16.64
CA LEU A 252 -8.71 -12.27 15.78
C LEU A 252 -9.38 -11.48 14.65
N LYS A 253 -8.88 -11.58 13.43
CA LYS A 253 -9.38 -10.80 12.28
C LYS A 253 -9.58 -11.72 11.08
N GLY A 254 -10.55 -11.43 10.22
CA GLY A 254 -10.74 -12.18 8.99
C GLY A 254 -11.68 -11.50 8.00
N SER A 255 -11.57 -11.88 6.74
CA SER A 255 -12.42 -11.43 5.66
C SER A 255 -12.72 -12.57 4.69
N ASN A 256 -13.91 -12.55 4.12
CA ASN A 256 -14.30 -13.36 2.99
C ASN A 256 -14.66 -12.38 1.84
N GLU A 257 -14.13 -12.64 0.64
CA GLU A 257 -14.21 -11.76 -0.52
C GLU A 257 -14.53 -12.56 -1.79
N GLU A 258 -15.79 -12.51 -2.23
CA GLU A 258 -16.25 -13.03 -3.52
C GLU A 258 -16.09 -11.96 -4.61
N ARG A 259 -15.53 -12.33 -5.77
CA ARG A 259 -15.42 -11.49 -6.96
C ARG A 259 -15.96 -12.19 -8.21
N GLU A 260 -17.03 -11.67 -8.78
CA GLU A 260 -17.68 -12.14 -10.02
C GLU A 260 -17.18 -11.34 -11.23
N ARG A 261 -16.62 -12.01 -12.24
CA ARG A 261 -16.17 -11.36 -13.48
C ARG A 261 -16.59 -12.13 -14.74
N PHE A 262 -17.03 -11.38 -15.74
CA PHE A 262 -17.12 -11.87 -17.12
C PHE A 262 -15.83 -11.46 -17.87
N THR A 263 -15.18 -12.42 -18.53
CA THR A 263 -13.93 -12.19 -19.26
C THR A 263 -13.82 -13.16 -20.45
N ARG A 264 -12.79 -13.02 -21.29
CA ARG A 264 -12.52 -13.92 -22.42
C ARG A 264 -11.25 -14.72 -22.16
N GLN A 265 -11.23 -15.97 -22.62
CA GLN A 265 -10.01 -16.77 -22.56
C GLN A 265 -8.93 -16.16 -23.45
N SER A 266 -7.70 -16.06 -22.92
CA SER A 266 -6.52 -15.76 -23.73
C SER A 266 -6.13 -17.02 -24.50
N GLY A 267 -5.94 -16.93 -25.82
CA GLY A 267 -5.66 -18.09 -26.66
C GLY A 267 -6.13 -17.92 -28.12
N PRO A 268 -6.07 -19.00 -28.92
CA PRO A 268 -6.65 -19.04 -30.27
C PRO A 268 -8.20 -19.02 -30.23
N PRO A 269 -8.88 -18.37 -31.20
CA PRO A 269 -10.34 -18.34 -31.27
C PRO A 269 -11.01 -19.73 -31.33
N PRO A 270 -12.25 -19.88 -30.80
CA PRO A 270 -13.16 -18.82 -30.37
C PRO A 270 -12.96 -18.34 -28.92
N ASN A 271 -12.58 -17.07 -28.76
CA ASN A 271 -12.41 -16.40 -27.45
C ASN A 271 -13.78 -16.08 -26.85
N THR A 272 -14.45 -17.13 -26.41
CA THR A 272 -15.82 -17.10 -25.87
C THR A 272 -15.82 -16.39 -24.52
N PRO A 273 -16.78 -15.48 -24.24
CA PRO A 273 -16.93 -14.91 -22.91
C PRO A 273 -17.30 -15.99 -21.90
N PHE A 274 -16.69 -15.94 -20.72
CA PHE A 274 -16.96 -16.86 -19.62
C PHE A 274 -17.04 -16.09 -18.30
N ARG A 275 -17.94 -16.55 -17.44
CA ARG A 275 -18.00 -16.15 -16.02
C ARG A 275 -16.90 -16.90 -15.26
N ARG A 276 -16.15 -16.14 -14.46
CA ARG A 276 -15.15 -16.59 -13.49
C ARG A 276 -15.47 -15.95 -12.14
N ASP A 277 -15.48 -16.76 -11.10
CA ASP A 277 -15.78 -16.38 -9.73
C ASP A 277 -14.56 -16.70 -8.87
N GLU A 278 -14.02 -15.73 -8.14
CA GLU A 278 -12.96 -15.94 -7.16
C GLU A 278 -13.54 -15.74 -5.77
N ASN A 279 -13.39 -16.71 -4.86
CA ASN A 279 -13.61 -16.50 -3.43
C ASN A 279 -12.25 -16.51 -2.72
N ILE A 280 -11.98 -15.47 -1.94
CA ILE A 280 -10.77 -15.33 -1.14
C ILE A 280 -11.11 -15.24 0.34
N ASP A 281 -10.66 -16.23 1.11
CA ASP A 281 -10.82 -16.32 2.56
C ASP A 281 -9.51 -15.95 3.27
N ARG A 282 -9.55 -15.03 4.24
CA ARG A 282 -8.38 -14.58 5.02
C ARG A 282 -8.62 -14.58 6.50
N ARG A 283 -7.58 -14.94 7.26
CA ARG A 283 -7.60 -14.92 8.73
C ARG A 283 -6.24 -14.45 9.25
N LEU A 284 -6.24 -13.57 10.24
CA LEU A 284 -5.06 -13.15 10.99
C LEU A 284 -5.34 -13.36 12.48
N TYR A 285 -4.52 -14.21 13.09
CA TYR A 285 -4.56 -14.54 14.50
C TYR A 285 -3.26 -14.02 15.14
N ASP A 286 -3.31 -13.04 16.05
CA ASP A 286 -2.12 -12.53 16.75
C ASP A 286 -2.26 -12.63 18.28
N LEU A 287 -1.19 -13.07 18.94
CA LEU A 287 -1.04 -13.02 20.39
C LEU A 287 0.32 -12.38 20.70
N SER A 288 0.29 -11.20 21.30
CA SER A 288 1.49 -10.40 21.54
C SER A 288 1.56 -9.81 22.95
N TYR A 289 2.77 -9.68 23.48
CA TYR A 289 3.05 -9.10 24.79
C TYR A 289 4.06 -7.96 24.65
N SER A 290 3.81 -6.85 25.35
CA SER A 290 4.75 -5.73 25.45
C SER A 290 4.88 -5.27 26.90
N ARG A 291 6.08 -4.86 27.31
CA ARG A 291 6.32 -4.33 28.65
C ARG A 291 7.52 -3.40 28.70
N ASP A 292 7.31 -2.28 29.37
CA ASP A 292 8.32 -1.28 29.65
C ASP A 292 8.88 -1.49 31.06
N PHE A 293 10.19 -1.77 31.15
CA PHE A 293 10.99 -1.82 32.36
C PHE A 293 11.89 -0.58 32.44
N ASN A 294 12.56 -0.36 33.57
CA ASN A 294 13.46 0.79 33.74
C ASN A 294 14.66 0.72 32.77
N GLY A 295 14.62 1.54 31.70
CA GLY A 295 15.65 1.61 30.66
C GLY A 295 15.59 0.53 29.57
N LEU A 296 14.58 -0.35 29.60
CA LEU A 296 14.45 -1.52 28.72
C LEU A 296 12.99 -1.75 28.36
N SER A 297 12.62 -1.70 27.09
CA SER A 297 11.29 -2.09 26.60
C SER A 297 11.39 -3.40 25.83
N VAL A 298 10.45 -4.31 26.05
CA VAL A 298 10.37 -5.61 25.36
C VAL A 298 9.00 -5.73 24.71
N GLN A 299 8.96 -6.07 23.42
CA GLN A 299 7.73 -6.44 22.72
C GLN A 299 7.97 -7.71 21.89
N GLY A 300 6.96 -8.57 21.77
CA GLY A 300 7.05 -9.76 20.92
C GLY A 300 5.70 -10.45 20.81
N GLY A 301 5.64 -11.51 20.02
CA GLY A 301 4.41 -12.27 19.85
C GLY A 301 4.56 -13.49 18.95
N VAL A 302 3.44 -14.18 18.80
CA VAL A 302 3.22 -15.22 17.80
C VAL A 302 1.99 -14.82 16.99
N TYR A 303 2.04 -15.02 15.67
CA TYR A 303 0.88 -14.78 14.82
C TYR A 303 0.84 -15.73 13.64
N ARG A 304 -0.38 -15.98 13.15
CA ARG A 304 -0.65 -16.71 11.92
C ARG A 304 -1.45 -15.85 10.96
N ALA A 305 -0.99 -15.78 9.71
CA ALA A 305 -1.82 -15.34 8.59
C ALA A 305 -2.18 -16.57 7.74
N ASP A 306 -3.46 -16.69 7.40
CA ASP A 306 -3.99 -17.70 6.46
C ASP A 306 -4.66 -16.96 5.29
N LEU A 307 -4.42 -17.44 4.08
CA LEU A 307 -4.99 -16.97 2.82
C LEU A 307 -5.40 -18.19 1.98
N SER A 308 -6.69 -18.33 1.69
CA SER A 308 -7.23 -19.38 0.80
C SER A 308 -7.90 -18.75 -0.41
N ARG A 309 -7.72 -19.34 -1.59
CA ARG A 309 -8.37 -18.98 -2.86
C ARG A 309 -9.07 -20.19 -3.44
N THR A 310 -10.37 -20.08 -3.70
CA THR A 310 -11.07 -20.99 -4.62
C THR A 310 -11.49 -20.22 -5.88
N VAL A 311 -11.55 -20.93 -7.01
CA VAL A 311 -12.03 -20.37 -8.28
C VAL A 311 -13.10 -21.28 -8.86
N ASP A 312 -14.31 -20.74 -8.95
CA ASP A 312 -15.42 -21.35 -9.66
C ASP A 312 -15.61 -20.66 -11.03
N GLY A 313 -16.35 -21.29 -11.93
CA GLY A 313 -16.72 -20.64 -13.18
C GLY A 313 -17.20 -21.56 -14.28
N SER A 314 -17.62 -20.92 -15.36
CA SER A 314 -18.15 -21.58 -16.56
C SER A 314 -17.09 -22.28 -17.43
N ILE A 315 -15.80 -22.05 -17.16
CA ILE A 315 -14.68 -22.83 -17.72
C ILE A 315 -13.71 -23.15 -16.56
N SER A 316 -13.69 -24.41 -16.14
CA SER A 316 -12.79 -24.92 -15.11
C SER A 316 -11.37 -25.11 -15.66
N LEU A 317 -10.51 -24.10 -15.48
CA LEU A 317 -9.07 -24.20 -15.76
C LEU A 317 -8.20 -24.42 -14.51
N ASP A 318 -8.74 -24.14 -13.32
CA ASP A 318 -8.04 -24.14 -12.05
C ASP A 318 -9.05 -24.21 -10.88
N PRO A 319 -9.75 -25.35 -10.68
CA PRO A 319 -10.88 -25.46 -9.75
C PRO A 319 -10.46 -25.72 -8.28
N SER A 320 -9.17 -25.92 -8.04
CA SER A 320 -8.67 -26.47 -6.78
C SER A 320 -8.24 -25.35 -5.82
N PRO A 321 -8.46 -25.51 -4.50
CA PRO A 321 -8.10 -24.49 -3.53
C PRO A 321 -6.58 -24.29 -3.47
N ILE A 322 -6.16 -23.03 -3.45
CA ILE A 322 -4.78 -22.64 -3.15
C ILE A 322 -4.76 -22.06 -1.74
N ASP A 323 -4.13 -22.76 -0.80
CA ASP A 323 -4.01 -22.34 0.60
C ASP A 323 -2.56 -21.90 0.90
N LEU A 324 -2.37 -20.70 1.45
CA LEU A 324 -1.10 -20.18 1.95
C LEU A 324 -1.23 -19.89 3.46
N THR A 325 -0.39 -20.53 4.27
CA THR A 325 -0.33 -20.34 5.73
C THR A 325 1.07 -19.88 6.14
N ASP A 326 1.10 -18.78 6.88
CA ASP A 326 2.28 -18.17 7.47
C ASP A 326 2.23 -18.28 9.01
N ASP A 327 3.12 -19.06 9.62
CA ASP A 327 3.36 -19.03 11.07
C ASP A 327 4.57 -18.13 11.38
N ILE A 328 4.43 -17.09 12.20
CA ILE A 328 5.53 -16.20 12.64
C ILE A 328 5.62 -16.16 14.17
N ALA A 329 6.84 -16.12 14.70
CA ALA A 329 7.14 -15.63 16.04
C ALA A 329 8.22 -14.52 15.99
N ASP A 330 8.01 -13.41 16.70
CA ASP A 330 8.94 -12.27 16.74
C ASP A 330 9.22 -11.77 18.17
N LEU A 331 10.42 -11.21 18.35
CA LEU A 331 10.86 -10.54 19.56
C LEU A 331 11.65 -9.28 19.19
N ARG A 332 11.37 -8.16 19.86
CA ARG A 332 12.06 -6.87 19.73
C ARG A 332 12.32 -6.28 21.11
N VAL A 333 13.52 -5.75 21.31
CA VAL A 333 14.01 -5.25 22.59
C VAL A 333 14.66 -3.89 22.37
N PHE A 334 14.14 -2.85 23.03
CA PHE A 334 14.66 -1.49 22.97
C PHE A 334 15.37 -1.12 24.28
N PHE A 335 16.53 -0.48 24.20
CA PHE A 335 17.24 0.00 25.38
C PHE A 335 18.17 1.17 25.05
N LYS A 336 18.52 1.97 26.07
CA LYS A 336 19.45 3.09 25.93
C LYS A 336 20.76 2.78 26.66
N PRO A 337 21.79 2.21 26.00
CA PRO A 337 23.06 1.89 26.66
C PRO A 337 23.85 3.14 27.08
N ARG A 338 23.56 4.29 26.45
CA ARG A 338 23.92 5.66 26.86
C ARG A 338 22.82 6.59 26.35
N GLU A 339 22.71 7.79 26.92
CA GLU A 339 21.68 8.80 26.58
C GLU A 339 21.56 9.10 25.06
N ARG A 340 22.70 9.04 24.34
CA ARG A 340 22.78 9.32 22.90
C ARG A 340 22.36 8.16 21.98
N HIS A 341 21.98 7.01 22.52
CA HIS A 341 21.68 5.80 21.73
C HIS A 341 20.28 5.28 22.09
N ASP A 342 19.48 4.93 21.08
CA ASP A 342 18.22 4.18 21.22
C ASP A 342 18.35 2.92 20.37
N VAL A 343 18.72 1.81 21.04
CA VAL A 343 19.10 0.55 20.38
C VAL A 343 17.92 -0.40 20.38
N LEU A 344 17.52 -0.83 19.18
CA LEU A 344 16.63 -1.95 18.92
C LEU A 344 17.48 -3.18 18.57
N LEU A 345 17.26 -4.28 19.30
CA LEU A 345 17.62 -5.63 18.88
C LEU A 345 16.34 -6.41 18.57
N GLY A 346 16.36 -7.30 17.58
CA GLY A 346 15.21 -8.17 17.32
C GLY A 346 15.59 -9.49 16.67
N GLY A 347 14.65 -10.44 16.74
CA GLY A 347 14.73 -11.73 16.08
C GLY A 347 13.34 -12.18 15.62
N GLU A 348 13.31 -12.96 14.56
CA GLU A 348 12.09 -13.41 13.88
C GLU A 348 12.30 -14.84 13.38
N VAL A 349 11.29 -15.69 13.51
CA VAL A 349 11.22 -16.99 12.84
C VAL A 349 9.87 -17.12 12.14
N ARG A 350 9.88 -17.60 10.89
CA ARG A 350 8.70 -17.75 10.03
C ARG A 350 8.73 -19.12 9.37
N ARG A 351 7.57 -19.80 9.33
CA ARG A 351 7.34 -20.97 8.47
C ARG A 351 6.21 -20.67 7.52
N GLU A 352 6.55 -20.57 6.24
CA GLU A 352 5.63 -20.38 5.12
C GLU A 352 5.27 -21.75 4.56
N ARG A 353 4.00 -21.99 4.25
CA ARG A 353 3.52 -23.24 3.61
C ARG A 353 2.46 -22.92 2.58
N ILE A 354 2.51 -23.60 1.44
CA ILE A 354 1.47 -23.54 0.42
C ILE A 354 0.93 -24.94 0.11
N ALA A 355 -0.36 -25.03 -0.19
CA ALA A 355 -1.00 -26.18 -0.82
C ALA A 355 -1.62 -25.74 -2.14
N ASP A 356 -1.30 -26.46 -3.22
CA ASP A 356 -1.64 -26.10 -4.59
C ASP A 356 -1.42 -27.33 -5.50
N GLU A 357 -2.35 -27.66 -6.40
CA GLU A 357 -2.21 -28.81 -7.30
C GLU A 357 -1.20 -28.60 -8.44
N SER A 358 -0.74 -27.36 -8.68
CA SER A 358 0.41 -27.07 -9.56
C SER A 358 1.75 -27.57 -9.00
N LEU A 359 1.81 -28.04 -7.76
CA LEU A 359 2.99 -28.67 -7.15
C LEU A 359 2.92 -30.19 -7.35
N VAL A 360 3.24 -30.65 -8.56
CA VAL A 360 2.67 -31.89 -9.14
C VAL A 360 3.04 -33.21 -8.44
N GLU A 361 4.09 -33.25 -7.61
CA GLU A 361 4.49 -34.48 -6.90
C GLU A 361 3.76 -34.69 -5.56
N THR A 362 3.43 -33.60 -4.83
CA THR A 362 2.93 -33.67 -3.44
C THR A 362 1.74 -32.75 -3.14
N GLY A 363 1.43 -31.82 -4.04
CA GLY A 363 0.42 -30.78 -3.87
C GLY A 363 0.74 -29.73 -2.79
N ARG A 364 1.97 -29.70 -2.27
CA ARG A 364 2.39 -28.80 -1.17
C ARG A 364 3.87 -28.42 -1.24
N GLU A 365 4.19 -27.25 -0.69
CA GLU A 365 5.58 -26.83 -0.48
C GLU A 365 5.70 -26.03 0.84
N SER A 366 6.88 -25.97 1.42
CA SER A 366 7.11 -25.19 2.66
C SER A 366 8.56 -24.74 2.84
N ALA A 367 8.75 -23.59 3.50
CA ALA A 367 10.07 -23.10 3.87
C ALA A 367 10.15 -22.56 5.30
N ASP A 368 11.28 -22.78 5.94
CA ASP A 368 11.71 -22.14 7.18
C ASP A 368 12.58 -20.91 6.90
N ARG A 369 12.27 -19.82 7.60
CA ARG A 369 13.01 -18.56 7.59
C ARG A 369 13.33 -18.13 9.02
N ALA A 370 14.54 -17.62 9.25
CA ALA A 370 14.96 -17.06 10.53
C ALA A 370 15.78 -15.79 10.32
N ALA A 371 15.60 -14.78 11.17
CA ALA A 371 16.30 -13.51 11.03
C ALA A 371 16.70 -12.89 12.37
N LEU A 372 17.75 -12.07 12.33
CA LEU A 372 18.22 -11.22 13.42
C LEU A 372 18.41 -9.79 12.92
N LEU A 373 17.98 -8.81 13.70
CA LEU A 373 18.12 -7.38 13.37
C LEU A 373 18.75 -6.59 14.52
N VAL A 374 19.50 -5.55 14.15
CA VAL A 374 20.01 -4.52 15.05
C VAL A 374 19.80 -3.14 14.40
N GLN A 375 19.34 -2.17 15.16
CA GLN A 375 19.23 -0.77 14.75
C GLN A 375 19.59 0.13 15.94
N ASP A 376 20.30 1.23 15.69
CA ASP A 376 20.68 2.23 16.69
C ASP A 376 20.34 3.62 16.16
N GLN A 377 19.51 4.38 16.89
CA GLN A 377 19.32 5.80 16.65
C GLN A 377 20.30 6.62 17.50
N ILE A 378 21.34 7.15 16.86
CA ILE A 378 22.46 7.83 17.50
C ILE A 378 22.26 9.36 17.42
N GLN A 379 22.10 10.02 18.57
CA GLN A 379 22.07 11.47 18.68
C GLN A 379 23.51 12.03 18.64
N LEU A 380 23.97 12.40 17.46
CA LEU A 380 25.34 12.90 17.22
C LEU A 380 25.55 14.30 17.82
N ALA A 381 24.54 15.16 17.66
CA ALA A 381 24.41 16.47 18.28
C ALA A 381 22.92 16.74 18.55
N GLU A 382 22.56 17.77 19.32
CA GLU A 382 21.16 18.09 19.66
C GLU A 382 20.24 18.14 18.42
N ALA A 383 20.73 18.75 17.34
CA ALA A 383 19.99 18.90 16.09
C ALA A 383 20.23 17.77 15.05
N VAL A 384 21.04 16.73 15.36
CA VAL A 384 21.48 15.72 14.37
C VAL A 384 21.36 14.31 14.93
N ARG A 385 20.50 13.48 14.30
CA ARG A 385 20.33 12.05 14.61
C ARG A 385 20.70 11.19 13.40
N LEU A 386 21.46 10.13 13.65
CA LEU A 386 21.87 9.12 12.67
C LEU A 386 21.28 7.77 13.07
N THR A 387 20.41 7.20 12.24
CA THR A 387 19.93 5.82 12.37
C THR A 387 20.83 4.90 11.56
N LEU A 388 21.41 3.89 12.19
CA LEU A 388 22.08 2.77 11.51
C LEU A 388 21.27 1.51 11.76
N GLY A 389 21.12 0.64 10.75
CA GLY A 389 20.38 -0.62 10.87
C GLY A 389 20.95 -1.73 10.00
N LEU A 390 20.80 -2.97 10.46
CA LEU A 390 21.27 -4.18 9.79
C LEU A 390 20.37 -5.35 10.17
N ARG A 391 19.80 -6.05 9.17
CA ARG A 391 19.13 -7.35 9.35
C ARG A 391 19.85 -8.42 8.56
N MET A 392 20.00 -9.59 9.17
CA MET A 392 20.50 -10.81 8.56
C MET A 392 19.35 -11.80 8.51
N ASP A 393 18.94 -12.19 7.31
CA ASP A 393 17.92 -13.20 7.05
C ASP A 393 18.57 -14.51 6.62
N HIS A 394 17.96 -15.63 6.98
CA HIS A 394 18.33 -16.98 6.55
C HIS A 394 17.07 -17.75 6.13
N HIS A 395 17.18 -18.48 5.03
CA HIS A 395 16.16 -19.30 4.41
C HIS A 395 16.81 -20.65 4.06
N ASP A 396 16.08 -21.73 4.32
CA ASP A 396 16.53 -23.11 4.05
C ASP A 396 16.92 -23.39 2.58
N VAL A 397 16.24 -22.79 1.60
CA VAL A 397 16.53 -22.95 0.16
C VAL A 397 17.67 -22.03 -0.31
N PHE A 398 17.46 -20.71 -0.42
CA PHE A 398 18.45 -19.79 -1.02
C PHE A 398 19.57 -19.33 -0.06
N GLY A 399 19.61 -19.80 1.18
CA GLY A 399 20.62 -19.42 2.15
C GLY A 399 20.38 -18.06 2.80
N SER A 400 21.36 -17.16 2.80
CA SER A 400 21.33 -15.96 3.65
C SER A 400 21.51 -14.64 2.93
N HIS A 401 20.75 -13.63 3.36
CA HIS A 401 20.79 -12.26 2.83
C HIS A 401 21.08 -11.26 3.95
N LEU A 402 21.90 -10.25 3.66
CA LEU A 402 22.31 -9.20 4.61
C LEU A 402 21.82 -7.83 4.12
N THR A 403 21.10 -7.11 4.98
CA THR A 403 20.30 -5.96 4.58
C THR A 403 20.62 -4.72 5.44
N PRO A 404 21.53 -3.83 4.99
CA PRO A 404 21.91 -2.61 5.71
C PRO A 404 21.00 -1.40 5.43
N ARG A 405 20.93 -0.45 6.38
CA ARG A 405 20.50 0.93 6.18
C ARG A 405 21.31 1.94 6.99
N ALA A 406 21.40 3.17 6.48
CA ALA A 406 21.92 4.33 7.20
C ALA A 406 21.07 5.56 6.84
N TYR A 407 20.60 6.32 7.84
CA TYR A 407 19.70 7.45 7.63
C TYR A 407 20.04 8.61 8.55
N LEU A 408 20.24 9.80 8.00
CA LEU A 408 20.54 11.03 8.73
C LEU A 408 19.32 11.94 8.75
N ASN A 409 19.00 12.50 9.92
CA ASN A 409 17.97 13.51 10.13
C ASN A 409 18.59 14.72 10.85
N TRP A 410 18.57 15.89 10.21
CA TRP A 410 19.22 17.12 10.68
C TRP A 410 18.25 18.29 10.70
N GLN A 411 17.94 18.79 11.90
CA GLN A 411 17.22 20.05 12.11
C GLN A 411 18.18 21.23 11.86
N VAL A 412 18.04 21.90 10.72
CA VAL A 412 18.85 23.09 10.37
C VAL A 412 18.31 24.32 11.10
N SER A 413 17.00 24.37 11.29
CA SER A 413 16.28 25.31 12.17
C SER A 413 14.92 24.71 12.55
N ASP A 414 14.17 25.38 13.41
CA ASP A 414 12.83 24.94 13.85
C ASP A 414 11.82 24.84 12.69
N ARG A 415 12.13 25.42 11.52
CA ARG A 415 11.32 25.36 10.30
C ARG A 415 11.91 24.53 9.18
N LEU A 416 13.20 24.20 9.22
CA LEU A 416 13.91 23.52 8.13
C LEU A 416 14.66 22.31 8.65
N ARG A 417 14.32 21.14 8.11
CA ARG A 417 14.93 19.86 8.42
C ARG A 417 15.38 19.17 7.13
N LEU A 418 16.59 18.64 7.14
CA LEU A 418 17.17 17.88 6.03
C LEU A 418 17.25 16.40 6.41
N ARG A 419 16.93 15.54 5.45
CA ARG A 419 16.95 14.08 5.55
C ARG A 419 17.86 13.51 4.48
N GLY A 420 18.47 12.37 4.74
CA GLY A 420 19.18 11.62 3.69
C GLY A 420 19.41 10.18 4.08
N GLY A 421 19.22 9.26 3.15
CA GLY A 421 19.21 7.82 3.43
C GLY A 421 19.91 6.97 2.37
N TYR A 422 20.51 5.89 2.84
CA TYR A 422 20.85 4.70 2.07
C TYR A 422 20.15 3.50 2.70
N GLY A 423 19.55 2.63 1.89
CA GLY A 423 18.95 1.39 2.35
C GLY A 423 18.89 0.35 1.25
N GLU A 424 19.07 -0.91 1.62
CA GLU A 424 18.88 -2.06 0.72
C GLU A 424 17.57 -2.78 1.05
N GLY A 425 16.93 -3.31 0.01
CA GLY A 425 15.71 -4.11 0.06
C GLY A 425 15.94 -5.46 -0.59
N PHE A 426 15.15 -6.47 -0.22
CA PHE A 426 15.11 -7.73 -0.97
C PHE A 426 13.71 -8.33 -1.02
N ARG A 427 13.46 -9.16 -2.03
CA ARG A 427 12.28 -10.02 -2.12
C ARG A 427 12.71 -11.46 -2.42
N ALA A 428 12.41 -12.35 -1.51
CA ALA A 428 12.52 -13.79 -1.67
C ALA A 428 11.74 -14.26 -2.91
N PRO A 429 12.22 -15.28 -3.64
CA PRO A 429 11.38 -16.01 -4.56
C PRO A 429 10.26 -16.72 -3.78
N THR A 430 9.07 -16.85 -4.37
CA THR A 430 7.93 -17.51 -3.71
C THR A 430 8.14 -19.04 -3.66
N LEU A 431 7.40 -19.75 -2.80
CA LEU A 431 7.49 -21.23 -2.72
C LEU A 431 7.27 -21.92 -4.08
N LYS A 432 6.35 -21.40 -4.91
CA LYS A 432 6.12 -21.86 -6.30
C LYS A 432 7.31 -21.60 -7.21
N GLN A 433 7.98 -20.46 -7.04
CA GLN A 433 9.14 -20.11 -7.85
C GLN A 433 10.35 -21.00 -7.52
N LEU A 434 10.51 -21.40 -6.24
CA LEU A 434 11.60 -22.29 -5.79
C LEU A 434 11.33 -23.78 -6.02
N SER A 435 10.07 -24.22 -5.98
CA SER A 435 9.77 -25.66 -6.03
C SER A 435 10.06 -26.27 -7.39
N GLY A 436 10.95 -27.27 -7.42
CA GLY A 436 11.13 -28.12 -8.60
C GLY A 436 9.88 -28.94 -8.99
N GLN A 437 8.85 -28.96 -8.13
CA GLN A 437 7.55 -29.59 -8.39
C GLN A 437 6.57 -28.67 -9.12
N PHE A 438 6.84 -27.36 -9.22
CA PHE A 438 5.86 -26.40 -9.75
C PHE A 438 5.75 -26.48 -11.28
N GLU A 439 4.55 -26.77 -11.79
CA GLU A 439 4.19 -26.71 -13.20
C GLU A 439 2.83 -25.99 -13.40
N ALA A 440 2.79 -24.97 -14.26
CA ALA A 440 1.55 -24.23 -14.57
C ALA A 440 1.50 -23.74 -16.02
N PHE A 441 0.34 -23.85 -16.67
CA PHE A 441 0.14 -23.40 -18.06
C PHE A 441 -0.07 -21.88 -18.15
N GLY A 442 0.92 -21.18 -18.71
CA GLY A 442 0.89 -19.74 -18.93
C GLY A 442 0.32 -19.34 -20.31
N GLY A 443 -0.02 -18.05 -20.43
CA GLY A 443 -0.33 -17.41 -21.71
C GLY A 443 -1.52 -18.01 -22.48
N GLY A 444 -2.47 -18.66 -21.79
CA GLY A 444 -3.62 -19.31 -22.42
C GLY A 444 -3.37 -20.74 -22.88
N GLY A 445 -2.51 -21.49 -22.18
CA GLY A 445 -2.02 -22.80 -22.66
C GLY A 445 -0.96 -22.68 -23.75
N ARG A 446 -0.38 -21.49 -23.93
CA ARG A 446 0.67 -21.23 -24.93
C ARG A 446 2.02 -21.80 -24.53
N PHE A 447 2.33 -21.80 -23.24
CA PHE A 447 3.61 -22.27 -22.70
C PHE A 447 3.43 -22.89 -21.32
N LEU A 448 4.29 -23.84 -20.97
CA LEU A 448 4.42 -24.36 -19.61
C LEU A 448 5.40 -23.45 -18.83
N ILE A 449 5.07 -23.14 -17.58
CA ILE A 449 5.96 -22.48 -16.62
C ILE A 449 6.36 -23.52 -15.58
N THR A 450 7.66 -23.68 -15.34
CA THR A 450 8.21 -24.54 -14.29
C THR A 450 8.89 -23.72 -13.19
N GLY A 451 8.96 -24.26 -11.98
CA GLY A 451 9.78 -23.71 -10.90
C GLY A 451 11.28 -23.81 -11.17
N ASN A 452 12.09 -23.15 -10.34
CA ASN A 452 13.55 -23.16 -10.40
C ASN A 452 14.16 -23.04 -8.98
N PRO A 453 14.73 -24.13 -8.42
CA PRO A 453 15.41 -24.11 -7.12
C PRO A 453 16.67 -23.21 -7.05
N ASP A 454 17.29 -22.89 -8.19
CA ASP A 454 18.54 -22.10 -8.26
C ASP A 454 18.30 -20.57 -8.24
N LEU A 455 17.11 -20.10 -7.83
CA LEU A 455 16.79 -18.67 -7.77
C LEU A 455 17.43 -17.95 -6.56
N GLU A 456 18.06 -16.82 -6.84
CA GLU A 456 18.49 -15.86 -5.82
C GLU A 456 17.34 -14.87 -5.48
N PRO A 457 17.37 -14.17 -4.33
CA PRO A 457 16.43 -13.09 -4.05
C PRO A 457 16.59 -11.90 -5.00
N GLU A 458 15.47 -11.24 -5.33
CA GLU A 458 15.50 -9.93 -5.98
C GLU A 458 16.04 -8.89 -5.00
N THR A 459 16.87 -7.95 -5.46
CA THR A 459 17.48 -6.93 -4.58
C THR A 459 17.13 -5.51 -5.03
N SER A 460 17.06 -4.57 -4.09
CA SER A 460 17.01 -3.13 -4.41
C SER A 460 17.97 -2.31 -3.55
N ARG A 461 18.44 -1.19 -4.10
CA ARG A 461 19.28 -0.21 -3.41
C ARG A 461 18.71 1.18 -3.63
N ASN A 462 18.41 1.89 -2.55
CA ASN A 462 17.82 3.22 -2.57
C ASN A 462 18.75 4.25 -1.94
N MET A 463 18.91 5.38 -2.62
CA MET A 463 19.50 6.61 -2.08
C MET A 463 18.46 7.73 -2.13
N GLU A 464 18.30 8.47 -1.05
CA GLU A 464 17.40 9.64 -1.02
C GLU A 464 18.02 10.83 -0.28
N VAL A 465 17.61 12.04 -0.69
CA VAL A 465 17.86 13.30 0.01
C VAL A 465 16.55 14.07 0.06
N GLY A 466 16.12 14.43 1.26
CA GLY A 466 14.86 15.10 1.52
C GLY A 466 15.04 16.47 2.20
N LEU A 467 14.17 17.40 1.86
CA LEU A 467 13.97 18.66 2.55
C LEU A 467 12.55 18.68 3.11
N VAL A 468 12.42 18.99 4.40
CA VAL A 468 11.14 19.22 5.07
C VAL A 468 11.13 20.66 5.59
N TRP A 469 10.19 21.46 5.11
CA TRP A 469 9.87 22.77 5.63
C TRP A 469 8.55 22.72 6.40
N HIS A 470 8.54 23.26 7.63
CA HIS A 470 7.38 23.29 8.50
C HIS A 470 7.15 24.70 9.06
N SER A 471 5.94 25.20 8.95
CA SER A 471 5.49 26.48 9.50
C SER A 471 3.97 26.59 9.44
N ASP A 472 3.40 27.44 10.28
CA ASP A 472 1.95 27.68 10.45
C ASP A 472 1.22 27.98 9.12
N LEU A 473 1.92 28.56 8.15
CA LEU A 473 1.41 28.92 6.82
C LEU A 473 1.80 27.94 5.70
N LEU A 474 2.74 27.02 5.94
CA LEU A 474 3.34 26.20 4.88
C LEU A 474 4.00 24.95 5.45
N ARG A 475 3.52 23.79 5.00
CA ARG A 475 4.16 22.48 5.12
C ARG A 475 4.61 22.02 3.73
N LEU A 476 5.89 21.70 3.56
CA LEU A 476 6.45 21.22 2.30
C LEU A 476 7.50 20.13 2.55
N GLU A 477 7.26 18.92 2.05
CA GLU A 477 8.29 17.90 1.86
C GLU A 477 8.67 17.86 0.37
N THR A 478 9.98 17.85 0.07
CA THR A 478 10.52 17.53 -1.25
C THR A 478 11.62 16.48 -1.09
N VAL A 479 11.50 15.34 -1.77
CA VAL A 479 12.50 14.26 -1.74
C VAL A 479 12.97 13.95 -3.15
N PHE A 480 14.29 14.00 -3.36
CA PHE A 480 14.92 13.44 -4.55
C PHE A 480 15.45 12.04 -4.20
N PHE A 481 15.10 11.03 -5.00
CA PHE A 481 15.52 9.66 -4.78
C PHE A 481 16.09 9.01 -6.04
N ARG A 482 16.86 7.94 -5.81
CA ARG A 482 17.25 6.98 -6.83
C ARG A 482 17.22 5.57 -6.25
N ASN A 483 16.42 4.71 -6.86
CA ASN A 483 16.41 3.27 -6.63
C ASN A 483 17.05 2.55 -7.83
N THR A 484 17.77 1.47 -7.58
CA THR A 484 18.12 0.44 -8.58
C THR A 484 17.70 -0.91 -8.04
N ALA A 485 16.87 -1.64 -8.79
CA ALA A 485 16.55 -3.04 -8.50
C ALA A 485 17.33 -3.96 -9.44
N SER A 486 17.85 -5.06 -8.90
CA SER A 486 18.66 -6.03 -9.63
C SER A 486 18.09 -7.43 -9.42
N ASP A 487 18.50 -8.34 -10.31
CA ASP A 487 18.27 -9.77 -10.16
C ASP A 487 16.77 -10.11 -10.15
N LEU A 488 15.97 -9.29 -10.84
CA LEU A 488 14.51 -9.42 -10.90
C LEU A 488 14.11 -10.72 -11.58
N ILE A 489 13.19 -11.44 -10.94
CA ILE A 489 12.70 -12.75 -11.32
C ILE A 489 11.63 -12.59 -12.41
N GLN A 490 11.89 -13.15 -13.57
CA GLN A 490 10.96 -13.20 -14.70
C GLN A 490 10.91 -14.60 -15.30
N THR A 491 9.89 -14.91 -16.12
CA THR A 491 9.85 -16.18 -16.86
C THR A 491 10.69 -16.08 -18.13
N ALA A 492 11.67 -16.97 -18.28
CA ALA A 492 12.56 -17.07 -19.42
C ALA A 492 12.27 -18.35 -20.19
N CYS A 493 12.32 -18.33 -21.52
CA CYS A 493 12.14 -19.56 -22.30
C CYS A 493 13.41 -20.43 -22.27
N VAL A 494 13.22 -21.73 -22.02
CA VAL A 494 14.29 -22.74 -21.96
C VAL A 494 14.16 -23.83 -23.03
N SER A 495 12.95 -24.10 -23.52
CA SER A 495 12.71 -25.09 -24.58
C SER A 495 11.60 -24.65 -25.52
N ALA A 496 11.68 -25.10 -26.77
CA ALA A 496 10.66 -24.92 -27.81
C ALA A 496 10.20 -23.45 -28.03
N CYS A 497 11.08 -22.47 -27.81
CA CYS A 497 10.72 -21.04 -27.80
C CYS A 497 9.99 -20.56 -29.06
N GLY A 498 8.83 -19.94 -28.87
CA GLY A 498 7.94 -19.48 -29.94
C GLY A 498 6.90 -20.51 -30.38
N GLN A 499 6.99 -21.78 -29.95
CA GLN A 499 6.08 -22.86 -30.37
C GLN A 499 4.89 -22.98 -29.40
N PHE A 500 3.68 -22.76 -29.92
CA PHE A 500 2.46 -22.77 -29.11
C PHE A 500 2.18 -24.16 -28.53
N GLY A 501 2.02 -24.24 -27.21
CA GLY A 501 1.71 -25.47 -26.47
C GLY A 501 2.94 -26.31 -26.10
N GLU A 502 4.08 -26.07 -26.75
CA GLU A 502 5.35 -26.80 -26.48
C GLU A 502 6.42 -25.92 -25.81
N GLU A 503 6.31 -24.59 -25.88
CA GLU A 503 7.24 -23.65 -25.25
C GLU A 503 7.29 -23.87 -23.73
N VAL A 504 8.49 -24.14 -23.19
CA VAL A 504 8.72 -24.30 -21.73
C VAL A 504 9.51 -23.10 -21.23
N ARG A 505 9.09 -22.56 -20.10
CA ARG A 505 9.74 -21.46 -19.38
C ARG A 505 10.07 -21.84 -17.95
N ASP A 506 11.19 -21.37 -17.44
CA ASP A 506 11.50 -21.37 -16.01
C ASP A 506 11.49 -19.93 -15.46
N TYR A 507 11.59 -19.79 -14.14
CA TYR A 507 11.87 -18.50 -13.50
C TYR A 507 13.37 -18.25 -13.44
N ARG A 508 13.82 -17.02 -13.74
CA ARG A 508 15.23 -16.61 -13.64
C ARG A 508 15.40 -15.17 -13.16
N ASN A 509 16.44 -14.93 -12.38
CA ASN A 509 16.98 -13.60 -12.07
C ASN A 509 17.65 -13.03 -13.33
N ILE A 510 16.99 -12.13 -14.07
CA ILE A 510 17.51 -11.63 -15.36
C ILE A 510 17.36 -10.13 -15.60
N ALA A 511 16.38 -9.46 -15.00
CA ALA A 511 16.08 -8.07 -15.34
C ALA A 511 16.61 -7.11 -14.27
N ARG A 512 17.06 -5.93 -14.71
CA ARG A 512 17.55 -4.85 -13.84
C ARG A 512 16.85 -3.55 -14.18
N THR A 513 16.40 -2.81 -13.18
CA THR A 513 15.72 -1.53 -13.35
C THR A 513 16.37 -0.42 -12.55
N ARG A 514 16.11 0.82 -12.94
CA ARG A 514 16.48 2.01 -12.18
C ARG A 514 15.32 2.99 -12.24
N VAL A 515 15.01 3.59 -11.11
CA VAL A 515 14.08 4.72 -11.02
C VAL A 515 14.82 5.88 -10.35
N THR A 516 14.95 6.99 -11.04
CA THR A 516 15.24 8.30 -10.44
C THR A 516 13.91 9.04 -10.27
N GLY A 517 13.72 9.81 -9.21
CA GLY A 517 12.48 10.57 -9.05
C GLY A 517 12.57 11.77 -8.12
N LEU A 518 11.55 12.61 -8.19
CA LEU A 518 11.35 13.78 -7.35
C LEU A 518 9.91 13.79 -6.82
N GLU A 519 9.78 13.53 -5.53
CA GLU A 519 8.53 13.58 -4.77
C GLU A 519 8.38 14.95 -4.13
N ASN A 520 7.16 15.50 -4.13
CA ASN A 520 6.82 16.75 -3.46
C ASN A 520 5.45 16.59 -2.80
N ALA A 521 5.31 17.00 -1.55
CA ALA A 521 4.04 17.08 -0.83
C ALA A 521 3.93 18.45 -0.15
N LEU A 522 2.90 19.20 -0.50
CA LEU A 522 2.61 20.56 -0.07
C LEU A 522 1.27 20.58 0.67
N SER A 523 1.22 21.22 1.84
CA SER A 523 0.01 21.59 2.56
C SER A 523 0.06 23.08 2.92
N LEU A 524 -1.02 23.78 2.59
CA LEU A 524 -1.21 25.21 2.73
C LEU A 524 -2.59 25.46 3.35
N PRO A 525 -2.68 25.64 4.69
CA PRO A 525 -3.86 26.18 5.32
C PRO A 525 -3.98 27.68 5.00
N PHE A 526 -5.17 28.17 4.66
CA PHE A 526 -5.38 29.59 4.35
C PHE A 526 -6.81 30.07 4.65
N GLY A 527 -6.96 31.35 4.98
CA GLY A 527 -8.25 31.92 5.37
C GLY A 527 -8.86 31.21 6.58
N VAL A 528 -10.20 31.20 6.66
CA VAL A 528 -10.92 30.47 7.72
C VAL A 528 -11.40 29.13 7.15
N GLY A 529 -10.84 28.04 7.66
CA GLY A 529 -11.27 26.67 7.38
C GLY A 529 -10.85 26.09 6.02
N TRP A 530 -10.06 26.78 5.18
CA TRP A 530 -9.57 26.19 3.93
C TRP A 530 -8.18 25.58 4.08
N GLU A 531 -7.96 24.45 3.42
CA GLU A 531 -6.63 23.88 3.21
C GLU A 531 -6.48 23.39 1.76
N ALA A 532 -5.39 23.80 1.12
CA ALA A 532 -4.93 23.21 -0.14
C ALA A 532 -3.85 22.16 0.15
N ARG A 533 -4.00 20.96 -0.40
CA ARG A 533 -2.93 19.95 -0.51
C ARG A 533 -2.54 19.78 -1.97
N LEU A 534 -1.26 19.58 -2.24
CA LEU A 534 -0.73 19.25 -3.57
C LEU A 534 0.38 18.22 -3.43
N SER A 535 0.28 17.11 -4.13
CA SER A 535 1.37 16.17 -4.36
C SER A 535 1.85 16.23 -5.81
N HIS A 536 3.14 15.97 -6.01
CA HIS A 536 3.72 15.78 -7.33
C HIS A 536 4.82 14.72 -7.25
N THR A 537 4.79 13.76 -8.18
CA THR A 537 5.83 12.76 -8.37
C THR A 537 6.32 12.84 -9.80
N TRP A 538 7.59 13.19 -10.01
CA TRP A 538 8.27 13.00 -11.29
C TRP A 538 9.09 11.71 -11.26
N LEU A 539 9.08 10.94 -12.34
CA LEU A 539 9.79 9.66 -12.48
C LEU A 539 10.58 9.59 -13.81
N ASP A 540 11.78 9.05 -13.71
CA ASP A 540 12.70 8.64 -14.77
C ASP A 540 13.04 7.16 -14.52
N ALA A 541 12.36 6.26 -15.23
CA ALA A 541 12.33 4.83 -14.94
C ALA A 541 12.74 4.00 -16.16
N GLU A 542 13.86 3.26 -16.06
CA GLU A 542 14.49 2.54 -17.18
C GLU A 542 14.74 1.06 -16.86
N ILE A 543 14.63 0.21 -17.89
CA ILE A 543 15.17 -1.16 -17.94
C ILE A 543 16.64 -1.05 -18.32
N ARG A 544 17.54 -1.42 -17.41
CA ARG A 544 19.00 -1.19 -17.52
C ARG A 544 19.68 -2.02 -18.60
N ASP A 545 19.06 -3.12 -19.01
CA ASP A 545 19.62 -4.06 -19.98
C ASP A 545 19.32 -3.67 -21.43
N THR A 546 18.24 -2.91 -21.66
CA THR A 546 17.84 -2.40 -22.99
C THR A 546 17.94 -0.88 -23.12
N ASN A 547 17.98 -0.13 -22.01
CA ASN A 547 17.81 1.33 -21.93
C ASN A 547 16.47 1.80 -22.53
N GLN A 548 15.40 1.01 -22.30
CA GLN A 548 14.01 1.36 -22.62
C GLN A 548 13.29 1.82 -21.35
N ASP A 549 12.31 2.70 -21.50
CA ASP A 549 11.44 3.13 -20.40
C ASP A 549 10.71 1.93 -19.77
N LEU A 550 10.55 1.95 -18.44
CA LEU A 550 9.83 0.91 -17.72
C LEU A 550 8.32 1.06 -17.97
N PRO A 551 7.62 0.05 -18.54
CA PRO A 551 6.20 0.14 -18.86
C PRO A 551 5.32 0.54 -17.68
N GLU A 552 4.25 1.29 -17.96
CA GLU A 552 3.26 1.77 -16.99
C GLU A 552 3.87 2.59 -15.85
N ARG A 553 4.88 3.40 -16.15
CA ARG A 553 5.45 4.39 -15.22
C ARG A 553 5.23 5.79 -15.80
N PRO A 554 4.19 6.52 -15.36
CA PRO A 554 3.92 7.86 -15.87
C PRO A 554 4.99 8.83 -15.35
N SER A 555 5.61 9.58 -16.27
CA SER A 555 6.74 10.46 -15.93
C SER A 555 6.34 11.58 -14.96
N HIS A 556 5.05 11.91 -14.87
CA HIS A 556 4.48 12.81 -13.88
C HIS A 556 3.15 12.27 -13.34
N ILE A 557 2.97 12.35 -12.01
CA ILE A 557 1.66 12.29 -11.34
C ILE A 557 1.52 13.56 -10.51
N ILE A 558 0.35 14.20 -10.58
CA ILE A 558 0.02 15.41 -9.80
C ILE A 558 -1.38 15.23 -9.20
N SER A 559 -1.49 15.13 -7.89
CA SER A 559 -2.80 15.16 -7.21
C SER A 559 -2.94 16.41 -6.35
N GLY A 560 -4.02 17.16 -6.56
CA GLY A 560 -4.37 18.35 -5.78
C GLY A 560 -5.70 18.16 -5.07
N SER A 561 -5.82 18.66 -3.85
CA SER A 561 -7.12 18.82 -3.19
C SER A 561 -7.28 20.20 -2.60
N LEU A 562 -8.50 20.74 -2.69
CA LEU A 562 -8.94 21.94 -1.99
C LEU A 562 -10.06 21.52 -1.04
N GLN A 563 -9.85 21.78 0.25
CA GLN A 563 -10.74 21.37 1.32
C GLN A 563 -11.25 22.62 2.05
N TRP A 564 -12.50 22.57 2.49
CA TRP A 564 -13.11 23.58 3.35
C TRP A 564 -13.88 22.93 4.49
N GLN A 565 -13.56 23.32 5.72
CA GLN A 565 -14.29 22.98 6.93
C GLN A 565 -14.99 24.24 7.48
N GLY A 566 -16.31 24.28 7.35
CA GLY A 566 -17.18 25.20 8.05
C GLY A 566 -17.64 24.63 9.41
N GLN A 567 -18.65 25.27 10.01
CA GLN A 567 -19.23 24.82 11.28
C GLN A 567 -19.98 23.48 11.14
N ASP A 568 -21.05 23.46 10.35
CA ASP A 568 -21.86 22.25 10.09
C ASP A 568 -21.44 21.53 8.78
N TRP A 569 -20.53 22.09 7.99
CA TRP A 569 -20.34 21.69 6.58
C TRP A 569 -18.89 21.42 6.25
N HIS A 570 -18.64 20.40 5.44
CA HIS A 570 -17.34 20.13 4.84
C HIS A 570 -17.45 19.95 3.32
N VAL A 571 -16.47 20.46 2.58
CA VAL A 571 -16.37 20.37 1.12
C VAL A 571 -14.96 19.96 0.73
N LEU A 572 -14.85 19.01 -0.19
CA LEU A 572 -13.59 18.51 -0.74
C LEU A 572 -13.70 18.49 -2.26
N MET A 573 -12.81 19.22 -2.94
CA MET A 573 -12.57 19.08 -4.37
C MET A 573 -11.21 18.43 -4.58
N ARG A 574 -11.14 17.32 -5.33
CA ARG A 574 -9.90 16.62 -5.70
C ARG A 574 -9.72 16.64 -7.21
N ALA A 575 -8.48 16.82 -7.65
CA ALA A 575 -8.01 16.56 -9.00
C ALA A 575 -6.82 15.59 -8.95
N SER A 576 -6.76 14.60 -9.84
CA SER A 576 -5.58 13.75 -10.01
C SER A 576 -5.25 13.66 -11.50
N HIS A 577 -4.05 14.09 -11.87
CA HIS A 577 -3.52 14.04 -13.23
C HIS A 577 -2.41 13.00 -13.32
N VAL A 578 -2.59 12.06 -14.27
CA VAL A 578 -1.60 11.06 -14.63
C VAL A 578 -1.05 11.44 -16.00
N GLY A 579 0.25 11.65 -16.07
CA GLY A 579 0.96 11.98 -17.31
C GLY A 579 0.95 10.84 -18.33
N SER A 580 1.50 11.09 -19.50
CA SER A 580 1.72 10.03 -20.50
C SER A 580 2.70 8.99 -19.98
N GLN A 581 2.52 7.75 -20.42
CA GLN A 581 3.37 6.60 -20.10
C GLN A 581 3.43 5.67 -21.32
N SER A 582 4.40 4.77 -21.40
CA SER A 582 4.44 3.71 -22.41
C SER A 582 3.91 2.38 -21.84
N ARG A 583 3.52 1.46 -22.73
CA ARG A 583 3.18 0.07 -22.37
C ARG A 583 3.74 -0.92 -23.39
N GLN A 584 4.30 -2.03 -22.92
CA GLN A 584 4.77 -3.09 -23.79
C GLN A 584 3.61 -4.01 -24.21
N VAL A 585 3.35 -4.10 -25.52
CA VAL A 585 2.36 -4.96 -26.15
C VAL A 585 3.10 -5.95 -27.07
N GLY A 586 3.41 -7.13 -26.53
CA GLY A 586 4.27 -8.11 -27.20
C GLY A 586 5.71 -7.57 -27.34
N PRO A 587 6.30 -7.50 -28.55
CA PRO A 587 7.62 -6.92 -28.77
C PRO A 587 7.60 -5.39 -28.96
N ALA A 588 6.43 -4.77 -29.07
CA ALA A 588 6.27 -3.34 -29.36
C ALA A 588 5.98 -2.55 -28.08
N PHE A 589 6.35 -1.27 -28.06
CA PHE A 589 5.88 -0.31 -27.06
C PHE A 589 4.79 0.56 -27.70
N GLN A 590 3.75 0.86 -26.92
CA GLN A 590 2.61 1.70 -27.29
C GLN A 590 2.50 2.88 -26.32
N ASP A 591 2.14 4.06 -26.83
CA ASP A 591 1.97 5.26 -26.01
C ASP A 591 0.57 5.31 -25.38
N LEU A 592 0.52 5.58 -24.07
CA LEU A 592 -0.70 5.81 -23.31
C LEU A 592 -0.82 7.31 -23.00
N PRO A 593 -1.86 8.01 -23.48
CA PRO A 593 -2.00 9.45 -23.32
C PRO A 593 -2.40 9.83 -21.89
N SER A 594 -1.94 11.00 -21.45
CA SER A 594 -2.27 11.54 -20.13
C SER A 594 -3.78 11.71 -19.89
N TYR A 595 -4.21 11.58 -18.64
CA TYR A 595 -5.60 11.77 -18.23
C TYR A 595 -5.71 12.51 -16.90
N THR A 596 -6.91 13.03 -16.60
CA THR A 596 -7.18 13.76 -15.35
C THR A 596 -8.54 13.38 -14.80
N LEU A 597 -8.59 12.97 -13.54
CA LEU A 597 -9.81 12.74 -12.78
C LEU A 597 -10.14 13.97 -11.93
N TRP A 598 -11.43 14.20 -11.74
CA TRP A 598 -11.95 15.22 -10.82
C TRP A 598 -12.97 14.55 -9.89
N HIS A 599 -12.97 14.92 -8.62
CA HIS A 599 -13.93 14.41 -7.63
C HIS A 599 -14.42 15.57 -6.75
N LEU A 600 -15.69 15.50 -6.32
CA LEU A 600 -16.31 16.47 -5.44
C LEU A 600 -17.04 15.73 -4.31
N GLY A 601 -16.63 15.95 -3.07
CA GLY A 601 -17.34 15.55 -1.86
C GLY A 601 -17.95 16.77 -1.16
N VAL A 602 -19.17 16.62 -0.67
CA VAL A 602 -19.84 17.60 0.20
C VAL A 602 -20.54 16.82 1.31
N GLY A 603 -20.41 17.28 2.54
CA GLY A 603 -21.17 16.71 3.63
C GLY A 603 -21.49 17.71 4.72
N ARG A 604 -22.35 17.27 5.62
CA ARG A 604 -22.95 18.07 6.66
C ARG A 604 -23.08 17.28 7.95
N ASP A 605 -22.60 17.86 9.03
CA ASP A 605 -22.88 17.42 10.38
C ASP A 605 -24.33 17.80 10.76
N LEU A 606 -25.14 16.79 11.02
CA LEU A 606 -26.54 16.91 11.44
C LEU A 606 -26.66 17.01 12.98
N SER A 607 -25.62 16.55 13.69
CA SER A 607 -25.36 16.72 15.12
C SER A 607 -23.91 16.32 15.40
N ASP A 608 -23.42 16.53 16.63
CA ASP A 608 -22.10 16.09 17.09
C ASP A 608 -21.83 14.58 16.85
N ARG A 609 -22.89 13.78 16.64
CA ARG A 609 -22.88 12.32 16.52
C ARG A 609 -23.29 11.78 15.15
N LEU A 610 -23.69 12.62 14.19
CA LEU A 610 -24.28 12.15 12.93
C LEU A 610 -23.91 13.08 11.77
N THR A 611 -23.28 12.51 10.75
CA THR A 611 -22.77 13.23 9.58
C THR A 611 -23.33 12.61 8.30
N LEU A 612 -23.88 13.43 7.41
CA LEU A 612 -24.40 13.04 6.11
C LEU A 612 -23.45 13.52 5.01
N ARG A 613 -22.96 12.61 4.16
CA ARG A 613 -21.99 12.92 3.09
C ARG A 613 -22.52 12.48 1.73
N ALA A 614 -22.22 13.24 0.69
CA ALA A 614 -22.54 12.92 -0.69
C ALA A 614 -21.36 13.30 -1.59
N GLY A 615 -21.23 12.66 -2.76
CA GLY A 615 -20.17 13.06 -3.68
C GLY A 615 -20.25 12.44 -5.05
N LEU A 616 -19.53 13.07 -5.97
CA LEU A 616 -19.34 12.67 -7.35
C LEU A 616 -17.87 12.32 -7.57
N GLU A 617 -17.59 11.05 -7.80
CA GLU A 617 -16.30 10.55 -8.26
C GLU A 617 -16.27 10.58 -9.80
N ASN A 618 -15.11 10.90 -10.39
CA ASN A 618 -14.94 11.11 -11.84
C ASN A 618 -15.97 12.10 -12.43
N LEU A 619 -16.03 13.31 -11.85
CA LEU A 619 -16.93 14.41 -12.26
C LEU A 619 -16.81 14.77 -13.75
N ALA A 620 -15.64 14.56 -14.36
CA ALA A 620 -15.44 14.75 -15.80
C ALA A 620 -16.08 13.63 -16.66
N ASP A 621 -16.31 12.45 -16.09
CA ASP A 621 -16.59 11.19 -16.82
C ASP A 621 -15.46 10.84 -17.79
N THR A 622 -14.22 10.90 -17.29
CA THR A 622 -13.02 10.51 -18.03
C THR A 622 -12.94 9.00 -18.10
N ASP A 623 -13.25 8.43 -19.24
CA ASP A 623 -12.89 7.06 -19.60
C ASP A 623 -11.45 7.01 -20.15
N LEU A 624 -10.83 5.84 -20.04
CA LEU A 624 -9.54 5.50 -20.63
C LEU A 624 -9.67 4.78 -21.97
N ALA A 625 -10.77 4.04 -22.20
CA ALA A 625 -11.07 3.42 -23.50
C ALA A 625 -11.29 4.48 -24.59
N ASP A 626 -11.97 5.60 -24.25
CA ASP A 626 -12.13 6.78 -25.12
C ASP A 626 -10.79 7.51 -25.41
N LYS A 627 -9.67 7.07 -24.81
CA LYS A 627 -8.33 7.65 -24.97
C LYS A 627 -7.34 6.72 -25.68
N SER A 628 -7.34 5.43 -25.36
CA SER A 628 -6.50 4.42 -26.00
C SER A 628 -7.00 3.00 -25.68
N GLU A 629 -7.06 2.12 -26.68
CA GLU A 629 -7.30 0.69 -26.50
C GLU A 629 -6.18 -0.02 -25.70
N PHE A 630 -5.03 0.64 -25.54
CA PHE A 630 -3.87 0.11 -24.83
C PHE A 630 -3.86 0.41 -23.30
N PHE A 631 -4.99 0.81 -22.70
CA PHE A 631 -5.14 0.76 -21.24
C PHE A 631 -5.66 -0.62 -20.80
N HIS A 632 -4.99 -1.27 -19.83
CA HIS A 632 -5.44 -2.57 -19.28
C HIS A 632 -6.22 -2.44 -17.97
N TYR A 633 -6.25 -1.24 -17.37
CA TYR A 633 -7.02 -0.91 -16.18
C TYR A 633 -8.11 0.11 -16.53
N SER A 634 -9.24 0.04 -15.82
CA SER A 634 -10.32 1.01 -15.95
C SER A 634 -10.29 2.02 -14.80
N GLU A 635 -10.55 3.29 -15.10
CA GLU A 635 -11.05 4.23 -14.09
C GLU A 635 -12.56 4.04 -13.97
N ARG A 636 -13.10 4.22 -12.77
CA ARG A 636 -14.56 4.13 -12.57
C ARG A 636 -15.25 5.26 -13.37
N PRO A 637 -16.31 4.98 -14.15
CA PRO A 637 -17.14 6.02 -14.76
C PRO A 637 -17.77 6.94 -13.71
N ARG A 638 -18.38 8.06 -14.11
CA ARG A 638 -18.93 9.05 -13.18
C ARG A 638 -19.91 8.41 -12.18
N TYR A 639 -19.53 8.42 -10.91
CA TYR A 639 -20.16 7.67 -9.83
C TYR A 639 -20.65 8.60 -8.73
N LEU A 640 -21.92 8.43 -8.33
CA LEU A 640 -22.59 9.21 -7.29
C LEU A 640 -22.74 8.35 -6.03
N PHE A 641 -22.34 8.85 -4.86
CA PHE A 641 -22.58 8.20 -3.57
C PHE A 641 -23.30 9.10 -2.57
N LEU A 642 -23.92 8.44 -1.59
CA LEU A 642 -24.45 8.98 -0.35
C LEU A 642 -23.95 8.11 0.82
N ALA A 643 -23.48 8.71 1.90
CA ALA A 643 -23.08 8.04 3.13
C ALA A 643 -23.67 8.73 4.35
N LEU A 644 -23.99 7.94 5.38
CA LEU A 644 -24.41 8.38 6.69
C LEU A 644 -23.48 7.75 7.73
N ASP A 645 -22.79 8.58 8.48
CA ASP A 645 -21.80 8.20 9.48
C ASP A 645 -22.32 8.59 10.87
N GLY A 646 -22.50 7.61 11.75
CA GLY A 646 -22.82 7.81 13.16
C GLY A 646 -21.60 7.58 14.05
N ARG A 647 -21.47 8.33 15.13
CA ARG A 647 -20.46 8.12 16.20
C ARG A 647 -21.06 8.33 17.59
N PHE A 648 -20.51 7.65 18.60
CA PHE A 648 -20.89 7.81 20.00
C PHE A 648 -19.69 7.69 20.94
#